data_AF-A0A374JMT6-F1
#
_entry.id   AF-A0A374JMT6-F1
#
_cell.length_a   1.000
_cell.length_b   1.000
_cell.length_c   1.000
_cell.angle_alpha   90.00
_cell.angle_beta   90.00
_cell.angle_gamma   90.00
#
_symmetry.space_group_name_H-M   'P 1'
#
loop_
_entity.id
_entity.type
_entity.pdbx_description
1 polymer ?
#
loop_
_entity_poly.entity_id
_entity_poly.type
_entity_poly.pdbx_seq_one_letter_code
_entity_poly.pdbx_strand_id
1 'polypeptide(L)'
;MNYYKNLTEEYDDIEERYELIMERVRQIIHESLVKEPYRDYFSHVAGFIARIGDVLELVKNDALPDRSLDQLQAMNHGLYNDILGDNYNRSYANYRYIMGEFSKDYTRDKEEIKRIAQLLGFVYNEIRGMTVYAFEGRVVDITLFAELFVQIYFMFQDDFSVKDLESAVYYFENDYAEFWITYRIREQLDPDLTFATDIIMNSDLGDVTYLYRYGEYVGKNEIDTAIFMSTLPDSEIEAMARTFTEGYRLGFEAAGIDLSKKKTVNIRYFLGQERMIRAAILQFEQMGLRPICYRYAANRINRRLIHRIGYSSSVPNRQLEYDHRMDEALFMDKKLMERKLEVLRQAYKNMAYEASVYAGPAVVEVFGENPFEPENSELNPVLDKKQQEAVISYRTMSSQIVNEYIAQDQCSFTIIAYPVPEIGDRYRDIFRDTVRINTLDNDLFRAIHQSMIDELDKAEHVRVVGQGANVTDMTVMMHEMTDPSKETNFENCVADVNIPVGEVFTSPKLTGTHGILNVSEVFLDGLKYVNLKLTFEDGKIADYTCDNYPDTEKNKAYIKENLLGGRDTLPIGEFAIGTNTTAYVMANKYDIVYKLPILIVEKMGPHFAVGDTCYSWSEENVLHNPDGKEIVAKDNECSILRKTDVSKAYFNCHTDITIPYDEIGGIYSVHPDGTEVPIIEKGRFVLPGTEKLNEALDQAK
;
A
#
# COMPACT_ATOMS: atom_id res chain seq x y z
N MET A 1 24.15 -0.74 -14.61
CA MET A 1 24.08 -1.93 -15.50
C MET A 1 23.15 -1.61 -16.69
N ASN A 2 23.32 -2.16 -17.90
CA ASN A 2 22.38 -1.89 -19.00
C ASN A 2 21.25 -2.94 -19.00
N TYR A 3 20.18 -2.68 -18.25
CA TYR A 3 19.02 -3.60 -18.07
C TYR A 3 18.40 -4.06 -19.39
N TYR A 4 18.44 -3.20 -20.42
CA TYR A 4 18.02 -3.55 -21.77
C TYR A 4 18.78 -4.77 -22.30
N LYS A 5 20.11 -4.81 -22.15
CA LYS A 5 20.95 -5.91 -22.65
C LYS A 5 20.63 -7.24 -21.96
N ASN A 6 20.44 -7.21 -20.65
CA ASN A 6 20.09 -8.41 -19.89
C ASN A 6 18.76 -9.01 -20.38
N LEU A 7 17.78 -8.18 -20.73
CA LEU A 7 16.48 -8.63 -21.22
C LEU A 7 16.54 -9.11 -22.68
N THR A 8 17.29 -8.44 -23.54
CA THR A 8 17.46 -8.89 -24.94
C THR A 8 18.24 -10.21 -25.04
N GLU A 9 19.09 -10.53 -24.06
CA GLU A 9 19.78 -11.82 -23.99
C GLU A 9 18.85 -12.96 -23.53
N GLU A 10 17.77 -12.66 -22.81
CA GLU A 10 16.79 -13.65 -22.31
C GLU A 10 15.72 -13.98 -23.37
N TYR A 11 15.44 -13.06 -24.30
CA TYR A 11 14.40 -13.19 -25.34
C TYR A 11 14.98 -13.04 -26.74
N ASP A 12 15.34 -14.17 -27.35
CA ASP A 12 15.69 -14.27 -28.77
C ASP A 12 14.57 -13.64 -29.62
N ASP A 13 14.91 -12.79 -30.60
CA ASP A 13 14.00 -12.06 -31.51
C ASP A 13 13.35 -10.76 -31.02
N ILE A 14 13.49 -10.39 -29.74
CA ILE A 14 12.70 -9.26 -29.20
C ILE A 14 13.05 -7.92 -29.86
N GLU A 15 14.31 -7.70 -30.24
CA GLU A 15 14.71 -6.46 -30.92
C GLU A 15 14.07 -6.35 -32.31
N GLU A 16 14.03 -7.45 -33.08
CA GLU A 16 13.39 -7.47 -34.40
C GLU A 16 11.89 -7.22 -34.29
N ARG A 17 11.22 -7.89 -33.33
CA ARG A 17 9.79 -7.66 -33.06
C ARG A 17 9.51 -6.23 -32.64
N TYR A 18 10.33 -5.67 -31.75
CA TYR A 18 10.23 -4.28 -31.32
C TYR A 18 10.37 -3.30 -32.49
N GLU A 19 11.38 -3.48 -33.34
CA GLU A 19 11.60 -2.61 -34.50
C GLU A 19 10.41 -2.66 -35.46
N LEU A 20 9.93 -3.86 -35.81
CA LEU A 20 8.79 -4.05 -36.70
C LEU A 20 7.50 -3.45 -36.14
N ILE A 21 7.21 -3.68 -34.86
CA ILE A 21 5.98 -3.17 -34.25
C ILE A 21 6.00 -1.65 -34.11
N MET A 22 7.15 -1.07 -33.76
CA MET A 22 7.30 0.37 -33.64
C MET A 22 7.26 1.08 -34.99
N GLU A 23 7.78 0.48 -36.06
CA GLU A 23 7.57 0.97 -37.41
C GLU A 23 6.07 1.03 -37.74
N ARG A 24 5.34 -0.04 -37.43
CA ARG A 24 3.89 -0.10 -37.66
C ARG A 24 3.14 0.95 -36.85
N VAL A 25 3.46 1.12 -35.57
CA VAL A 25 2.87 2.15 -34.70
C VAL A 25 3.06 3.55 -35.31
N ARG A 26 4.25 3.87 -35.82
CA ARG A 26 4.51 5.17 -36.45
C ARG A 26 3.68 5.39 -37.72
N GLN A 27 3.39 4.34 -38.48
CA GLN A 27 2.50 4.44 -39.64
C GLN A 27 1.06 4.75 -39.23
N ILE A 28 0.55 4.11 -38.16
CA ILE A 28 -0.83 4.28 -37.66
C ILE A 28 -1.19 5.75 -37.38
N ILE A 29 -0.23 6.55 -36.89
CA ILE A 29 -0.40 7.98 -36.58
C ILE A 29 -0.96 8.77 -37.78
N HIS A 30 -0.61 8.36 -39.00
CA HIS A 30 -0.95 9.06 -40.24
C HIS A 30 -1.99 8.32 -41.09
N GLU A 31 -2.48 7.17 -40.63
CA GLU A 31 -3.47 6.36 -41.33
C GLU A 31 -4.90 6.80 -40.99
N SER A 32 -5.78 6.71 -41.99
CA SER A 32 -7.21 6.98 -41.82
C SER A 32 -8.07 5.72 -42.05
N LEU A 33 -7.49 4.53 -41.83
CA LEU A 33 -8.12 3.23 -42.09
C LEU A 33 -9.23 2.90 -41.09
N VAL A 34 -9.03 3.21 -39.81
CA VAL A 34 -10.08 3.11 -38.79
C VAL A 34 -11.13 4.19 -39.02
N LYS A 35 -12.40 3.81 -38.92
CA LYS A 35 -13.56 4.69 -39.12
C LYS A 35 -13.78 5.57 -37.89
N GLU A 36 -14.34 6.76 -38.11
CA GLU A 36 -14.88 7.58 -37.03
C GLU A 36 -16.00 6.84 -36.29
N PRO A 37 -16.14 6.99 -34.96
CA PRO A 37 -15.43 7.93 -34.08
C PRO A 37 -14.16 7.38 -33.42
N TYR A 38 -13.71 6.17 -33.76
CA TYR A 38 -12.61 5.50 -33.05
C TYR A 38 -11.21 5.94 -33.51
N ARG A 39 -11.11 6.62 -34.66
CA ARG A 39 -9.84 6.96 -35.29
C ARG A 39 -8.92 7.78 -34.39
N ASP A 40 -9.46 8.81 -33.73
CA ASP A 40 -8.66 9.74 -32.91
C ASP A 40 -7.99 9.03 -31.73
N TYR A 41 -8.68 8.04 -31.12
CA TYR A 41 -8.10 7.16 -30.10
C TYR A 41 -6.82 6.49 -30.62
N PHE A 42 -6.88 5.81 -31.77
CA PHE A 42 -5.71 5.09 -32.29
C PHE A 42 -4.58 6.02 -32.69
N SER A 43 -4.87 7.17 -33.29
CA SER A 43 -3.83 8.15 -33.62
C SER A 43 -3.16 8.72 -32.36
N HIS A 44 -3.94 9.02 -31.32
CA HIS A 44 -3.45 9.52 -30.04
C HIS A 44 -2.57 8.48 -29.33
N VAL A 45 -3.07 7.26 -29.18
CA VAL A 45 -2.35 6.17 -28.49
C VAL A 45 -1.09 5.76 -29.25
N ALA A 46 -1.13 5.68 -30.59
CA ALA A 46 0.06 5.44 -31.40
C ALA A 46 1.11 6.54 -31.22
N GLY A 47 0.68 7.82 -31.16
CA GLY A 47 1.57 8.94 -30.87
C GLY A 47 2.15 8.92 -29.45
N PHE A 48 1.44 8.34 -28.49
CA PHE A 48 1.97 8.10 -27.15
C PHE A 48 3.03 6.97 -27.17
N ILE A 49 2.73 5.81 -27.77
CA ILE A 49 3.68 4.69 -27.89
C ILE A 49 4.95 5.13 -28.64
N ALA A 50 4.83 5.92 -29.71
CA ALA A 50 6.00 6.46 -30.42
C ALA A 50 6.92 7.28 -29.50
N ARG A 51 6.36 8.11 -28.60
CA ARG A 51 7.12 8.87 -27.61
C ARG A 51 7.81 7.97 -26.58
N ILE A 52 7.18 6.87 -26.18
CA ILE A 52 7.82 5.83 -25.35
C ILE A 52 9.05 5.27 -26.06
N GLY A 53 8.94 4.99 -27.37
CA GLY A 53 10.06 4.54 -28.17
C GLY A 53 11.23 5.54 -28.20
N ASP A 54 10.94 6.84 -28.30
CA ASP A 54 11.97 7.88 -28.26
C ASP A 54 12.68 7.92 -26.89
N VAL A 55 11.96 7.70 -25.79
CA VAL A 55 12.57 7.58 -24.45
C VAL A 55 13.46 6.35 -24.35
N LEU A 56 12.99 5.19 -24.82
CA LEU A 56 13.77 3.95 -24.79
C LEU A 56 15.07 4.10 -25.60
N GLU A 57 15.04 4.79 -26.74
CA GLU A 57 16.25 5.09 -27.51
C GLU A 57 17.24 5.97 -26.74
N LEU A 58 16.77 6.94 -25.95
CA LEU A 58 17.66 7.71 -25.08
C LEU A 58 18.31 6.85 -23.99
N VAL A 59 17.55 5.91 -23.42
CA VAL A 59 18.03 4.98 -22.39
C VAL A 59 19.06 3.99 -22.99
N LYS A 60 18.74 3.40 -24.15
CA LYS A 60 19.65 2.49 -24.88
C LYS A 60 20.99 3.12 -25.21
N ASN A 61 20.98 4.41 -25.57
CA ASN A 61 22.16 5.16 -25.97
C ASN A 61 22.85 5.89 -24.79
N ASP A 62 22.40 5.67 -23.55
CA ASP A 62 22.90 6.37 -22.34
C ASP A 62 22.93 7.90 -22.48
N ALA A 63 21.94 8.45 -23.20
CA ALA A 63 21.86 9.87 -23.56
C ALA A 63 20.94 10.69 -22.61
N LEU A 64 20.31 10.05 -21.62
CA LEU A 64 19.53 10.74 -20.59
C LEU A 64 20.39 11.67 -19.71
N PRO A 65 21.58 11.27 -19.23
CA PRO A 65 22.43 12.15 -18.39
C PRO A 65 22.91 13.42 -19.09
N ASP A 66 22.95 13.46 -20.42
CA ASP A 66 23.37 14.63 -21.21
C ASP A 66 22.29 15.71 -21.32
N ARG A 67 21.07 15.43 -20.84
CA ARG A 67 19.94 16.36 -20.90
C ARG A 67 20.04 17.41 -19.79
N SER A 68 19.68 18.65 -20.12
CA SER A 68 19.50 19.68 -19.09
C SER A 68 18.26 19.42 -18.24
N LEU A 69 18.20 20.02 -17.04
CA LEU A 69 17.03 19.95 -16.17
C LEU A 69 15.74 20.36 -16.89
N ASP A 70 15.77 21.47 -17.65
CA ASP A 70 14.60 21.94 -18.42
C ASP A 70 14.13 20.91 -19.46
N GLN A 71 15.07 20.20 -20.11
CA GLN A 71 14.76 19.15 -21.07
C GLN A 71 14.12 17.94 -20.38
N LEU A 72 14.68 17.52 -19.23
CA LEU A 72 14.14 16.42 -18.43
C LEU A 72 12.74 16.74 -17.90
N GLN A 73 12.52 17.97 -17.42
CA GLN A 73 11.23 18.47 -16.98
C GLN A 73 10.20 18.48 -18.12
N ALA A 74 10.58 18.98 -19.30
CA ALA A 74 9.70 19.00 -20.46
C ALA A 74 9.34 17.58 -20.92
N MET A 75 10.31 16.64 -20.91
CA MET A 75 10.06 15.23 -21.20
C MET A 75 9.10 14.60 -20.20
N ASN A 76 9.34 14.78 -18.89
CA ASN A 76 8.48 14.25 -17.85
C ASN A 76 7.05 14.79 -17.97
N HIS A 77 6.90 16.12 -18.09
CA HIS A 77 5.60 16.73 -18.27
C HIS A 77 4.90 16.21 -19.53
N GLY A 78 5.61 16.07 -20.66
CA GLY A 78 5.05 15.55 -21.91
C GLY A 78 4.50 14.12 -21.84
N LEU A 79 5.05 13.27 -20.96
CA LEU A 79 4.63 11.88 -20.74
C LEU A 79 3.39 11.76 -19.82
N TYR A 80 3.16 12.75 -18.97
CA TYR A 80 2.03 12.74 -18.03
C TYR A 80 0.92 13.74 -18.39
N ASN A 81 1.18 14.70 -19.28
CA ASN A 81 0.35 15.88 -19.51
C ASN A 81 -1.14 15.56 -19.75
N ASP A 82 -1.46 14.50 -20.49
CA ASP A 82 -2.85 14.18 -20.82
C ASP A 82 -3.68 13.75 -19.61
N ILE A 83 -3.04 13.32 -18.52
CA ILE A 83 -3.73 12.90 -17.28
C ILE A 83 -3.56 13.91 -16.13
N LEU A 84 -2.75 14.96 -16.29
CA LEU A 84 -2.54 15.94 -15.21
C LEU A 84 -3.75 16.85 -15.02
N GLY A 85 -4.25 16.93 -13.77
CA GLY A 85 -5.37 17.79 -13.40
C GLY A 85 -6.58 17.63 -14.32
N ASP A 86 -7.13 18.76 -14.79
CA ASP A 86 -8.32 18.78 -15.65
C ASP A 86 -8.11 18.17 -17.04
N ASN A 87 -6.86 17.95 -17.47
CA ASN A 87 -6.60 17.30 -18.76
C ASN A 87 -7.15 15.86 -18.76
N TYR A 88 -7.19 15.20 -17.60
CA TYR A 88 -7.78 13.86 -17.47
C TYR A 88 -9.24 13.80 -17.92
N ASN A 89 -10.01 14.89 -17.78
CA ASN A 89 -11.40 14.96 -18.25
C ASN A 89 -11.53 14.85 -19.79
N ARG A 90 -10.41 14.95 -20.51
CA ARG A 90 -10.31 14.80 -21.97
C ARG A 90 -9.29 13.73 -22.38
N SER A 91 -8.86 12.89 -21.44
CA SER A 91 -7.93 11.81 -21.73
C SER A 91 -8.69 10.57 -22.20
N TYR A 92 -8.09 9.83 -23.13
CA TYR A 92 -8.53 8.47 -23.48
C TYR A 92 -8.29 7.44 -22.36
N ALA A 93 -7.75 7.84 -21.20
CA ALA A 93 -7.78 7.03 -19.99
C ALA A 93 -9.10 7.22 -19.22
N ASN A 94 -9.80 8.33 -19.40
CA ASN A 94 -11.04 8.59 -18.66
C ASN A 94 -12.25 7.94 -19.34
N TYR A 95 -12.86 6.94 -18.69
CA TYR A 95 -14.02 6.23 -19.23
C TYR A 95 -15.18 7.14 -19.65
N ARG A 96 -15.42 8.25 -18.95
CA ARG A 96 -16.49 9.21 -19.29
C ARG A 96 -16.19 9.91 -20.61
N TYR A 97 -14.94 10.31 -20.81
CA TYR A 97 -14.52 10.95 -22.06
C TYR A 97 -14.62 9.99 -23.24
N ILE A 98 -14.07 8.78 -23.09
CA ILE A 98 -14.11 7.74 -24.12
C ILE A 98 -15.55 7.42 -24.51
N MET A 99 -16.43 7.22 -23.52
CA MET A 99 -17.85 6.95 -23.75
C MET A 99 -18.53 8.08 -24.53
N GLY A 100 -18.23 9.35 -24.19
CA GLY A 100 -18.77 10.51 -24.88
C GLY A 100 -18.34 10.58 -26.36
N GLU A 101 -17.08 10.26 -26.65
CA GLU A 101 -16.55 10.24 -28.01
C GLU A 101 -17.09 9.05 -28.81
N PHE A 102 -17.08 7.85 -28.25
CA PHE A 102 -17.49 6.63 -28.97
C PHE A 102 -19.00 6.50 -29.15
N SER A 103 -19.80 7.19 -28.32
CA SER A 103 -21.27 7.28 -28.51
C SER A 103 -21.71 7.98 -29.80
N LYS A 104 -20.76 8.51 -30.57
CA LYS A 104 -20.99 9.05 -31.93
C LYS A 104 -21.06 7.92 -32.98
N ASP A 105 -20.77 6.67 -32.61
CA ASP A 105 -21.08 5.50 -33.44
C ASP A 105 -22.56 5.15 -33.29
N TYR A 106 -23.34 5.41 -34.33
CA TYR A 106 -24.77 5.11 -34.36
C TYR A 106 -25.09 3.69 -34.86
N THR A 107 -24.07 2.89 -35.18
CA THR A 107 -24.24 1.54 -35.74
C THR A 107 -24.26 0.44 -34.68
N ARG A 108 -23.65 0.70 -33.52
CA ARG A 108 -23.59 -0.20 -32.36
C ARG A 108 -24.58 0.22 -31.29
N ASP A 109 -25.01 -0.74 -30.46
CA ASP A 109 -25.81 -0.40 -29.29
C ASP A 109 -24.97 0.20 -28.17
N LYS A 110 -25.63 0.86 -27.21
CA LYS A 110 -24.95 1.60 -26.14
C LYS A 110 -24.16 0.72 -25.18
N GLU A 111 -24.57 -0.53 -24.96
CA GLU A 111 -23.87 -1.45 -24.07
C GLU A 111 -22.61 -1.98 -24.75
N GLU A 112 -22.67 -2.27 -26.06
CA GLU A 112 -21.47 -2.57 -26.85
C GLU A 112 -20.47 -1.40 -26.82
N ILE A 113 -20.93 -0.16 -27.01
CA ILE A 113 -20.07 1.03 -26.96
C ILE A 113 -19.46 1.19 -25.57
N LYS A 114 -20.25 1.03 -24.51
CA LYS A 114 -19.75 1.08 -23.12
C LYS A 114 -18.64 0.06 -22.91
N ARG A 115 -18.84 -1.18 -23.38
CA ARG A 115 -17.86 -2.25 -23.21
C ARG A 115 -16.58 -2.00 -24.01
N ILE A 116 -16.70 -1.51 -25.25
CA ILE A 116 -15.55 -1.06 -26.05
C ILE A 116 -14.79 0.06 -25.35
N ALA A 117 -15.49 1.06 -24.82
CA ALA A 117 -14.89 2.19 -24.11
C ALA A 117 -14.12 1.74 -22.87
N GLN A 118 -14.67 0.79 -22.10
CA GLN A 118 -13.99 0.20 -20.94
C GLN A 118 -12.72 -0.55 -21.34
N LEU A 119 -12.77 -1.39 -22.37
CA LEU A 119 -11.61 -2.18 -22.82
C LEU A 119 -10.51 -1.27 -23.38
N LEU A 120 -10.85 -0.28 -24.20
CA LEU A 120 -9.87 0.66 -24.76
C LEU A 120 -9.29 1.61 -23.70
N GLY A 121 -10.11 2.07 -22.74
CA GLY A 121 -9.61 2.85 -21.60
C GLY A 121 -8.61 2.07 -20.74
N PHE A 122 -8.92 0.79 -20.46
CA PHE A 122 -7.98 -0.11 -19.77
C PHE A 122 -6.68 -0.30 -20.56
N VAL A 123 -6.78 -0.66 -21.86
CA VAL A 123 -5.60 -0.87 -22.71
C VAL A 123 -4.73 0.38 -22.77
N TYR A 124 -5.32 1.57 -22.90
CA TYR A 124 -4.53 2.79 -22.88
C TYR A 124 -3.88 3.03 -21.52
N ASN A 125 -4.57 2.76 -20.41
CA ASN A 125 -3.98 2.88 -19.08
C ASN A 125 -2.78 1.92 -18.88
N GLU A 126 -2.86 0.68 -19.37
CA GLU A 126 -1.72 -0.26 -19.37
C GLU A 126 -0.58 0.22 -20.27
N ILE A 127 -0.88 0.74 -21.47
CA ILE A 127 0.11 1.35 -22.38
C ILE A 127 0.81 2.53 -21.72
N ARG A 128 0.12 3.33 -20.91
CA ARG A 128 0.77 4.40 -20.14
C ARG A 128 1.81 3.87 -19.14
N GLY A 129 1.61 2.65 -18.63
CA GLY A 129 2.59 1.91 -17.83
C GLY A 129 3.93 1.71 -18.56
N MET A 130 3.95 1.70 -19.90
CA MET A 130 5.20 1.66 -20.68
C MET A 130 6.16 2.82 -20.37
N THR A 131 5.66 3.94 -19.81
CA THR A 131 6.50 5.06 -19.39
C THR A 131 7.64 4.57 -18.50
N VAL A 132 7.34 3.86 -17.42
CA VAL A 132 8.38 3.38 -16.51
C VAL A 132 9.23 2.26 -17.13
N TYR A 133 8.62 1.43 -17.97
CA TYR A 133 9.34 0.36 -18.70
C TYR A 133 10.41 0.91 -19.64
N ALA A 134 10.16 2.05 -20.30
CA ALA A 134 11.15 2.68 -21.18
C ALA A 134 12.41 3.11 -20.41
N PHE A 135 12.24 3.72 -19.24
CA PHE A 135 13.37 4.12 -18.38
C PHE A 135 14.12 2.93 -17.80
N GLU A 136 13.42 1.83 -17.50
CA GLU A 136 14.02 0.57 -17.03
C GLU A 136 14.62 -0.28 -18.16
N GLY A 137 14.46 0.11 -19.42
CA GLY A 137 14.93 -0.68 -20.57
C GLY A 137 14.13 -1.95 -20.83
N ARG A 138 12.90 -2.04 -20.31
CA ARG A 138 12.00 -3.20 -20.40
C ARG A 138 11.33 -3.32 -21.77
N VAL A 139 12.15 -3.66 -22.78
CA VAL A 139 11.74 -3.75 -24.18
C VAL A 139 10.70 -4.82 -24.43
N VAL A 140 10.74 -5.93 -23.69
CA VAL A 140 9.76 -7.01 -23.80
C VAL A 140 8.37 -6.48 -23.47
N ASP A 141 8.20 -5.85 -22.30
CA ASP A 141 6.94 -5.26 -21.87
C ASP A 141 6.37 -4.27 -22.91
N ILE A 142 7.21 -3.36 -23.40
CA ILE A 142 6.83 -2.36 -24.41
C ILE A 142 6.36 -3.03 -25.70
N THR A 143 7.11 -4.04 -26.17
CA THR A 143 6.79 -4.76 -27.40
C THR A 143 5.45 -5.47 -27.28
N LEU A 144 5.20 -6.19 -26.19
CA LEU A 144 3.97 -6.94 -25.98
C LEU A 144 2.72 -6.04 -25.98
N PHE A 145 2.75 -4.93 -25.25
CA PHE A 145 1.62 -4.01 -25.25
C PHE A 145 1.45 -3.27 -26.59
N ALA A 146 2.54 -2.98 -27.31
CA ALA A 146 2.46 -2.41 -28.66
C ALA A 146 1.84 -3.41 -29.67
N GLU A 147 2.17 -4.70 -29.55
CA GLU A 147 1.57 -5.78 -30.34
C GLU A 147 0.06 -5.89 -30.07
N LEU A 148 -0.36 -5.87 -28.80
CA LEU A 148 -1.79 -5.83 -28.44
C LEU A 148 -2.49 -4.62 -29.05
N PHE A 149 -1.88 -3.43 -28.94
CA PHE A 149 -2.43 -2.20 -29.53
C PHE A 149 -2.64 -2.33 -31.04
N VAL A 150 -1.65 -2.85 -31.76
CA VAL A 150 -1.72 -3.05 -33.22
C VAL A 150 -2.73 -4.14 -33.60
N GLN A 151 -2.82 -5.23 -32.83
CA GLN A 151 -3.85 -6.25 -33.03
C GLN A 151 -5.25 -5.63 -32.93
N ILE A 152 -5.50 -4.87 -31.87
CA ILE A 152 -6.77 -4.17 -31.66
C ILE A 152 -7.02 -3.16 -32.79
N TYR A 153 -6.00 -2.41 -33.21
CA TYR A 153 -6.11 -1.49 -34.35
C TYR A 153 -6.62 -2.18 -35.62
N PHE A 154 -6.08 -3.36 -35.95
CA PHE A 154 -6.54 -4.14 -37.10
C PHE A 154 -7.99 -4.61 -36.96
N MET A 155 -8.42 -4.99 -35.75
CA MET A 155 -9.82 -5.35 -35.51
C MET A 155 -10.78 -4.20 -35.86
N PHE A 156 -10.38 -2.95 -35.61
CA PHE A 156 -11.19 -1.77 -35.94
C PHE A 156 -11.15 -1.34 -37.41
N GLN A 157 -10.36 -2.02 -38.26
CA GLN A 157 -10.43 -1.86 -39.72
C GLN A 157 -11.48 -2.77 -40.35
N ASP A 158 -11.75 -3.90 -39.71
CA ASP A 158 -12.69 -4.93 -40.14
C ASP A 158 -13.94 -4.98 -39.24
N ASP A 159 -14.86 -5.90 -39.54
CA ASP A 159 -16.02 -6.16 -38.70
C ASP A 159 -15.62 -7.11 -37.56
N PHE A 160 -15.84 -6.69 -36.31
CA PHE A 160 -15.58 -7.48 -35.10
C PHE A 160 -16.75 -7.39 -34.12
N SER A 161 -16.94 -8.44 -33.30
CA SER A 161 -17.86 -8.40 -32.16
C SER A 161 -17.13 -7.93 -30.91
N VAL A 162 -17.87 -7.36 -29.95
CA VAL A 162 -17.29 -6.96 -28.65
C VAL A 162 -16.58 -8.13 -27.95
N LYS A 163 -17.11 -9.34 -28.11
CA LYS A 163 -16.51 -10.56 -27.56
C LYS A 163 -15.14 -10.87 -28.15
N ASP A 164 -14.90 -10.52 -29.42
CA ASP A 164 -13.58 -10.69 -30.02
C ASP A 164 -12.57 -9.75 -29.34
N LEU A 165 -12.97 -8.52 -29.04
CA LEU A 165 -12.12 -7.54 -28.35
C LEU A 165 -11.87 -7.95 -26.89
N GLU A 166 -12.89 -8.43 -26.19
CA GLU A 166 -12.74 -9.02 -24.86
C GLU A 166 -11.77 -10.20 -24.87
N SER A 167 -11.86 -11.05 -25.91
CA SER A 167 -10.98 -12.21 -26.06
C SER A 167 -9.53 -11.78 -26.30
N ALA A 168 -9.29 -10.77 -27.13
CA ALA A 168 -7.94 -10.24 -27.34
C ALA A 168 -7.30 -9.77 -26.02
N VAL A 169 -8.04 -9.02 -25.20
CA VAL A 169 -7.57 -8.57 -23.88
C VAL A 169 -7.39 -9.74 -22.91
N TYR A 170 -8.36 -10.65 -22.82
CA TYR A 170 -8.30 -11.80 -21.93
C TYR A 170 -7.10 -12.70 -22.23
N TYR A 171 -6.90 -13.07 -23.50
CA TYR A 171 -5.81 -13.96 -23.88
C TYR A 171 -4.46 -13.26 -23.77
N PHE A 172 -4.37 -11.95 -24.00
CA PHE A 172 -3.15 -11.21 -23.71
C PHE A 172 -2.75 -11.33 -22.23
N GLU A 173 -3.69 -11.10 -21.31
CA GLU A 173 -3.42 -11.26 -19.87
C GLU A 173 -3.12 -12.71 -19.49
N ASN A 174 -3.80 -13.68 -20.11
CA ASN A 174 -3.64 -15.10 -19.81
C ASN A 174 -2.32 -15.68 -20.33
N ASP A 175 -1.99 -15.42 -21.60
CA ASP A 175 -0.83 -15.99 -22.30
C ASP A 175 0.47 -15.42 -21.72
N TYR A 176 0.47 -14.12 -21.38
CA TYR A 176 1.64 -13.46 -20.78
C TYR A 176 1.63 -13.45 -19.25
N ALA A 177 0.64 -14.08 -18.59
CA ALA A 177 0.60 -14.20 -17.13
C ALA A 177 1.91 -14.77 -16.55
N GLU A 178 2.52 -15.74 -17.26
CA GLU A 178 3.79 -16.34 -16.87
C GLU A 178 4.92 -15.33 -16.82
N PHE A 179 5.04 -14.49 -17.84
CA PHE A 179 6.02 -13.42 -17.91
C PHE A 179 5.78 -12.38 -16.81
N TRP A 180 4.56 -11.85 -16.72
CA TRP A 180 4.21 -10.76 -15.79
C TRP A 180 4.44 -11.13 -14.34
N ILE A 181 4.03 -12.33 -13.93
CA ILE A 181 4.10 -12.76 -12.54
C ILE A 181 5.53 -13.19 -12.21
N THR A 182 6.20 -13.93 -13.08
CA THR A 182 7.58 -14.38 -12.84
C THR A 182 8.53 -13.19 -12.69
N TYR A 183 8.43 -12.20 -13.60
CA TYR A 183 9.25 -10.99 -13.50
C TYR A 183 8.92 -10.21 -12.22
N ARG A 184 7.64 -10.13 -11.84
CA ARG A 184 7.23 -9.46 -10.61
C ARG A 184 7.79 -10.11 -9.34
N ILE A 185 7.94 -11.43 -9.33
CA ILE A 185 8.58 -12.14 -8.21
C ILE A 185 10.09 -11.89 -8.22
N ARG A 186 10.73 -11.87 -9.39
CA ARG A 186 12.15 -11.50 -9.53
C ARG A 186 12.43 -10.13 -8.95
N GLU A 187 11.63 -9.12 -9.31
CA GLU A 187 11.74 -7.76 -8.77
C GLU A 187 11.78 -7.72 -7.23
N GLN A 188 11.06 -8.63 -6.55
CA GLN A 188 10.93 -8.63 -5.10
C GLN A 188 12.00 -9.44 -4.35
N LEU A 189 12.74 -10.29 -5.07
CA LEU A 189 13.62 -11.30 -4.47
C LEU A 189 15.05 -11.29 -5.03
N ASP A 190 15.25 -10.81 -6.25
CA ASP A 190 16.54 -10.80 -6.93
C ASP A 190 17.30 -9.48 -6.65
N PRO A 191 18.36 -9.50 -5.83
CA PRO A 191 19.17 -8.32 -5.53
C PRO A 191 20.09 -7.88 -6.67
N ASP A 192 20.12 -8.61 -7.79
CA ASP A 192 20.87 -8.22 -8.99
C ASP A 192 20.03 -7.32 -9.92
N LEU A 193 18.70 -7.25 -9.71
CA LEU A 193 17.82 -6.24 -10.31
C LEU A 193 18.00 -4.88 -9.63
N THR A 194 19.05 -4.18 -10.05
CA THR A 194 19.64 -3.06 -9.32
C THR A 194 19.14 -1.66 -9.73
N PHE A 195 18.10 -1.52 -10.56
CA PHE A 195 17.81 -0.26 -11.28
C PHE A 195 17.76 0.98 -10.37
N ALA A 196 16.93 0.94 -9.33
CA ALA A 196 16.84 2.04 -8.38
C ALA A 196 18.06 2.14 -7.47
N THR A 197 18.63 1.00 -7.05
CA THR A 197 19.86 0.96 -6.23
C THR A 197 21.03 1.65 -6.97
N ASP A 198 21.19 1.40 -8.26
CA ASP A 198 22.20 2.03 -9.12
C ASP A 198 22.00 3.55 -9.19
N ILE A 199 20.76 4.03 -9.30
CA ILE A 199 20.45 5.47 -9.28
C ILE A 199 20.83 6.06 -7.91
N ILE A 200 20.38 5.43 -6.81
CA ILE A 200 20.63 5.90 -5.44
C ILE A 200 22.13 5.94 -5.13
N MET A 201 22.89 4.92 -5.51
CA MET A 201 24.29 4.79 -5.12
C MET A 201 25.24 5.61 -6.00
N ASN A 202 24.90 5.78 -7.30
CA ASN A 202 25.84 6.37 -8.26
C ASN A 202 25.52 7.82 -8.70
N SER A 203 24.35 8.37 -8.35
CA SER A 203 23.99 9.75 -8.72
C SER A 203 24.52 10.80 -7.74
N ASP A 204 24.66 12.05 -8.17
CA ASP A 204 24.79 13.18 -7.24
C ASP A 204 23.41 13.54 -6.66
N LEU A 205 23.16 13.19 -5.40
CA LEU A 205 21.87 13.46 -4.73
C LEU A 205 21.75 14.91 -4.25
N GLY A 206 22.75 15.76 -4.51
CA GLY A 206 22.61 17.21 -4.40
C GLY A 206 21.93 17.86 -5.62
N ASP A 207 21.86 17.16 -6.75
CA ASP A 207 21.24 17.62 -7.99
C ASP A 207 19.95 16.85 -8.30
N VAL A 208 18.81 17.54 -8.35
CA VAL A 208 17.49 16.94 -8.57
C VAL A 208 17.32 16.28 -9.94
N THR A 209 18.25 16.47 -10.89
CA THR A 209 18.19 15.81 -12.22
C THR A 209 18.09 14.28 -12.13
N TYR A 210 18.65 13.65 -11.09
CA TYR A 210 18.57 12.19 -10.94
C TYR A 210 17.14 11.67 -10.82
N LEU A 211 16.19 12.47 -10.29
CA LEU A 211 14.79 12.07 -10.09
C LEU A 211 14.14 11.66 -11.42
N TYR A 212 14.52 12.33 -12.52
CA TYR A 212 13.97 12.07 -13.84
C TYR A 212 14.49 10.77 -14.48
N ARG A 213 15.50 10.11 -13.88
CA ARG A 213 16.02 8.82 -14.35
C ARG A 213 15.08 7.65 -14.04
N TYR A 214 14.21 7.82 -13.05
CA TYR A 214 13.27 6.78 -12.63
C TYR A 214 12.10 6.58 -13.61
N GLY A 215 11.79 7.55 -14.47
CA GLY A 215 10.59 7.51 -15.31
C GLY A 215 9.26 7.68 -14.56
N GLU A 216 9.31 7.98 -13.26
CA GLU A 216 8.14 8.37 -12.46
C GLU A 216 7.67 9.79 -12.80
N TYR A 217 6.45 10.14 -12.39
CA TYR A 217 6.04 11.54 -12.36
C TYR A 217 6.85 12.29 -11.30
N VAL A 218 7.52 13.37 -11.70
CA VAL A 218 8.34 14.19 -10.81
C VAL A 218 7.69 15.55 -10.68
N GLY A 219 7.00 15.76 -9.55
CA GLY A 219 6.32 16.99 -9.21
C GLY A 219 7.05 17.77 -8.10
N LYS A 220 6.33 18.73 -7.52
CA LYS A 220 6.84 19.57 -6.43
C LYS A 220 7.20 18.75 -5.19
N ASN A 221 6.45 17.69 -4.89
CA ASN A 221 6.69 16.87 -3.70
C ASN A 221 8.06 16.19 -3.74
N GLU A 222 8.43 15.59 -4.87
CA GLU A 222 9.71 14.91 -5.05
C GLU A 222 10.87 15.93 -5.03
N ILE A 223 10.73 17.01 -5.81
CA ILE A 223 11.78 18.04 -5.97
C ILE A 223 12.07 18.75 -4.63
N ASP A 224 11.05 19.26 -3.96
CA ASP A 224 11.26 20.03 -2.72
C ASP A 224 11.72 19.12 -1.56
N THR A 225 11.31 17.85 -1.56
CA THR A 225 11.84 16.84 -0.62
C THR A 225 13.33 16.61 -0.88
N ALA A 226 13.74 16.36 -2.13
CA ALA A 226 15.15 16.17 -2.49
C ALA A 226 16.00 17.40 -2.12
N ILE A 227 15.51 18.61 -2.42
CA ILE A 227 16.16 19.87 -2.04
C ILE A 227 16.28 19.98 -0.53
N PHE A 228 15.21 19.71 0.22
CA PHE A 228 15.28 19.82 1.68
C PHE A 228 16.24 18.78 2.27
N MET A 229 16.18 17.53 1.81
CA MET A 229 17.09 16.47 2.19
C MET A 229 18.54 16.85 1.91
N SER A 230 18.86 17.53 0.80
CA SER A 230 20.22 17.97 0.49
C SER A 230 20.73 19.09 1.41
N THR A 231 19.84 19.82 2.09
CA THR A 231 20.23 20.85 3.08
C THR A 231 20.59 20.29 4.46
N LEU A 232 20.23 19.05 4.77
CA LEU A 232 20.49 18.45 6.08
C LEU A 232 21.99 18.10 6.24
N PRO A 233 22.57 18.21 7.45
CA PRO A 233 23.91 17.68 7.70
C PRO A 233 23.96 16.15 7.53
N ASP A 234 25.11 15.60 7.12
CA ASP A 234 25.28 14.15 6.98
C ASP A 234 24.95 13.39 8.28
N SER A 235 25.29 13.96 9.43
CA SER A 235 24.96 13.37 10.74
C SER A 235 23.45 13.28 11.00
N GLU A 236 22.64 14.23 10.50
CA GLU A 236 21.17 14.16 10.64
C GLU A 236 20.60 13.07 9.72
N ILE A 237 21.10 12.98 8.47
CA ILE A 237 20.71 11.94 7.52
C ILE A 237 21.06 10.54 8.05
N GLU A 238 22.29 10.37 8.56
CA GLU A 238 22.75 9.10 9.15
C GLU A 238 21.91 8.72 10.37
N ALA A 239 21.54 9.68 11.21
CA ALA A 239 20.69 9.43 12.37
C ALA A 239 19.27 9.01 11.98
N MET A 240 18.65 9.69 11.00
CA MET A 240 17.34 9.30 10.46
C MET A 240 17.37 7.88 9.89
N ALA A 241 18.36 7.59 9.04
CA ALA A 241 18.56 6.26 8.49
C ALA A 241 18.81 5.22 9.59
N ARG A 242 19.56 5.57 10.64
CA ARG A 242 19.82 4.67 11.78
C ARG A 242 18.57 4.36 12.57
N THR A 243 17.71 5.34 12.85
CA THR A 243 16.41 5.08 13.49
C THR A 243 15.61 4.05 12.71
N PHE A 244 15.59 4.17 11.39
CA PHE A 244 14.92 3.25 10.49
C PHE A 244 15.56 1.85 10.45
N THR A 245 16.88 1.74 10.28
CA THR A 245 17.54 0.42 10.16
C THR A 245 17.72 -0.29 11.50
N GLU A 246 17.92 0.45 12.60
CA GLU A 246 17.97 -0.17 13.94
C GLU A 246 16.60 -0.62 14.40
N GLY A 247 15.51 0.07 14.06
CA GLY A 247 14.15 -0.47 14.19
C GLY A 247 14.12 -1.88 13.59
N TYR A 248 14.51 -2.00 12.32
CA TYR A 248 14.55 -3.29 11.62
C TYR A 248 15.32 -4.37 12.37
N ARG A 249 16.54 -4.07 12.83
CA ARG A 249 17.34 -5.03 13.60
C ARG A 249 16.68 -5.39 14.94
N LEU A 250 16.09 -4.43 15.64
CA LEU A 250 15.41 -4.65 16.92
C LEU A 250 14.14 -5.49 16.76
N GLY A 251 13.39 -5.32 15.67
CA GLY A 251 12.23 -6.17 15.37
C GLY A 251 12.61 -7.66 15.21
N PHE A 252 13.76 -7.95 14.60
CA PHE A 252 14.29 -9.33 14.57
C PHE A 252 14.68 -9.85 15.96
N GLU A 253 15.30 -9.00 16.78
CA GLU A 253 15.72 -9.34 18.15
C GLU A 253 14.50 -9.64 19.04
N ALA A 254 13.49 -8.77 19.01
CA ALA A 254 12.24 -8.91 19.75
C ALA A 254 11.47 -10.18 19.34
N ALA A 255 11.43 -10.48 18.04
CA ALA A 255 10.80 -11.69 17.53
C ALA A 255 11.61 -12.99 17.74
N GLY A 256 12.85 -12.88 18.26
CA GLY A 256 13.75 -14.04 18.41
C GLY A 256 14.21 -14.63 17.07
N ILE A 257 14.16 -13.86 15.99
CA ILE A 257 14.50 -14.30 14.62
C ILE A 257 15.98 -14.01 14.35
N ASP A 258 16.72 -15.04 13.92
CA ASP A 258 18.14 -14.92 13.59
C ASP A 258 18.35 -14.23 12.24
N LEU A 259 18.58 -12.91 12.27
CA LEU A 259 18.85 -12.09 11.08
C LEU A 259 20.05 -12.58 10.25
N SER A 260 21.04 -13.26 10.86
CA SER A 260 22.23 -13.71 10.13
C SER A 260 21.95 -14.78 9.06
N LYS A 261 20.80 -15.47 9.17
CA LYS A 261 20.29 -16.41 8.18
C LYS A 261 19.71 -15.72 6.95
N LYS A 262 19.40 -14.43 7.04
CA LYS A 262 18.85 -13.63 5.95
C LYS A 262 19.94 -12.96 5.12
N LYS A 263 19.60 -12.59 3.90
CA LYS A 263 20.55 -12.06 2.90
C LYS A 263 20.02 -10.86 2.14
N THR A 264 18.71 -10.65 2.05
CA THR A 264 18.11 -9.56 1.29
C THR A 264 17.05 -8.82 2.09
N VAL A 265 16.95 -7.51 1.87
CA VAL A 265 15.93 -6.64 2.46
C VAL A 265 15.28 -5.81 1.36
N ASN A 266 13.95 -5.72 1.39
CA ASN A 266 13.19 -4.91 0.45
C ASN A 266 13.08 -3.48 0.97
N ILE A 267 13.70 -2.50 0.32
CA ILE A 267 13.59 -1.09 0.72
C ILE A 267 12.53 -0.41 -0.16
N ARG A 268 11.47 0.06 0.49
CA ARG A 268 10.36 0.78 -0.15
C ARG A 268 10.39 2.24 0.32
N TYR A 269 10.30 3.18 -0.60
CA TYR A 269 10.49 4.61 -0.29
C TYR A 269 9.79 5.50 -1.33
N PHE A 270 9.79 6.80 -1.08
CA PHE A 270 9.23 7.78 -1.99
C PHE A 270 10.32 8.65 -2.63
N LEU A 271 10.16 8.97 -3.92
CA LEU A 271 11.15 9.79 -4.63
C LEU A 271 11.41 11.12 -3.91
N GLY A 272 12.69 11.51 -3.84
CA GLY A 272 13.20 12.64 -3.08
C GLY A 272 13.81 12.28 -1.72
N GLN A 273 13.62 11.04 -1.23
CA GLN A 273 14.19 10.55 0.03
C GLN A 273 15.55 9.85 -0.14
N GLU A 274 16.10 9.81 -1.37
CA GLU A 274 17.22 8.95 -1.74
C GLU A 274 18.48 9.18 -0.90
N ARG A 275 18.69 10.40 -0.37
CA ARG A 275 19.84 10.69 0.50
C ARG A 275 19.79 9.89 1.81
N MET A 276 18.61 9.77 2.42
CA MET A 276 18.39 8.90 3.58
C MET A 276 18.46 7.42 3.17
N ILE A 277 17.88 7.05 2.01
CA ILE A 277 17.88 5.66 1.54
C ILE A 277 19.30 5.17 1.23
N ARG A 278 20.17 6.00 0.66
CA ARG A 278 21.60 5.69 0.49
C ARG A 278 22.26 5.35 1.82
N ALA A 279 22.02 6.16 2.85
CA ALA A 279 22.54 5.88 4.19
C ALA A 279 21.95 4.59 4.79
N ALA A 280 20.67 4.31 4.57
CA ALA A 280 20.03 3.08 5.01
C ALA A 280 20.59 1.84 4.30
N ILE A 281 20.81 1.89 2.98
CA ILE A 281 21.46 0.84 2.19
C ILE A 281 22.80 0.45 2.81
N LEU A 282 23.67 1.44 3.06
CA LEU A 282 24.98 1.21 3.64
C LEU A 282 24.91 0.62 5.07
N GLN A 283 23.88 0.96 5.83
CA GLN A 283 23.65 0.39 7.17
C GLN A 283 23.13 -1.05 7.09
N PHE A 284 22.23 -1.37 6.17
CA PHE A 284 21.79 -2.74 5.92
C PHE A 284 22.92 -3.65 5.41
N GLU A 285 23.81 -3.13 4.57
CA GLU A 285 25.01 -3.86 4.14
C GLU A 285 25.92 -4.21 5.34
N GLN A 286 26.04 -3.32 6.32
CA GLN A 286 26.76 -3.60 7.58
C GLN A 286 26.09 -4.70 8.41
N MET A 287 24.76 -4.85 8.29
CA MET A 287 23.98 -5.95 8.88
C MET A 287 24.06 -7.26 8.07
N GLY A 288 24.78 -7.26 6.93
CA GLY A 288 24.93 -8.44 6.06
C GLY A 288 23.79 -8.65 5.07
N LEU A 289 22.98 -7.63 4.82
CA LEU A 289 21.85 -7.66 3.88
C LEU A 289 22.17 -6.90 2.60
N ARG A 290 21.76 -7.46 1.45
CA ARG A 290 21.74 -6.76 0.16
C ARG A 290 20.40 -6.06 -0.03
N PRO A 291 20.37 -4.78 -0.44
CA PRO A 291 19.13 -4.06 -0.68
C PRO A 291 18.48 -4.50 -1.99
N ILE A 292 17.15 -4.59 -1.98
CA ILE A 292 16.30 -4.72 -3.17
C ILE A 292 15.37 -3.50 -3.19
N CYS A 293 15.54 -2.63 -4.18
CA CYS A 293 14.73 -1.44 -4.38
C CYS A 293 13.92 -1.60 -5.66
N TYR A 294 12.67 -2.09 -5.55
CA TYR A 294 11.81 -2.39 -6.69
C TYR A 294 10.60 -1.45 -6.77
N ARG A 295 10.11 -1.20 -7.99
CA ARG A 295 8.97 -0.30 -8.23
C ARG A 295 7.67 -0.95 -7.79
N TYR A 296 6.65 -0.15 -7.48
CA TYR A 296 5.30 -0.67 -7.52
C TYR A 296 4.95 -1.29 -8.89
N ALA A 297 4.03 -2.26 -8.90
CA ALA A 297 3.60 -2.90 -10.14
C ALA A 297 2.84 -1.90 -11.01
N ALA A 298 3.28 -1.72 -12.26
CA ALA A 298 2.60 -0.84 -13.22
C ALA A 298 1.38 -1.50 -13.88
N ASN A 299 1.46 -2.81 -14.19
CA ASN A 299 0.40 -3.55 -14.88
C ASN A 299 -0.69 -4.10 -13.95
N ARG A 300 -1.95 -4.05 -14.40
CA ARG A 300 -3.14 -4.40 -13.59
C ARG A 300 -3.12 -5.81 -13.03
N ILE A 301 -2.58 -6.81 -13.77
CA ILE A 301 -2.57 -8.21 -13.33
C ILE A 301 -1.80 -8.43 -12.01
N ASN A 302 -0.80 -7.58 -11.72
CA ASN A 302 0.02 -7.64 -10.51
C ASN A 302 -0.42 -6.63 -9.44
N ARG A 303 -1.35 -5.72 -9.76
CA ARG A 303 -1.83 -4.70 -8.82
C ARG A 303 -3.02 -5.20 -8.00
N ARG A 304 -3.16 -4.65 -6.79
CA ARG A 304 -4.35 -4.79 -5.94
C ARG A 304 -4.91 -3.39 -5.70
N LEU A 305 -6.16 -3.15 -6.09
CA LEU A 305 -6.80 -1.84 -5.96
C LEU A 305 -5.86 -0.72 -6.45
N ILE A 306 -5.63 0.30 -5.62
CA ILE A 306 -4.76 1.45 -5.87
C ILE A 306 -3.39 1.35 -5.17
N HIS A 307 -3.07 0.24 -4.50
CA HIS A 307 -1.85 0.13 -3.71
C HIS A 307 -0.59 0.21 -4.59
N ARG A 308 0.42 0.96 -4.12
CA ARG A 308 1.73 1.12 -4.79
C ARG A 308 2.86 0.56 -3.91
N ILE A 309 2.99 -0.77 -3.88
CA ILE A 309 3.99 -1.47 -3.05
C ILE A 309 5.34 -1.53 -3.77
N GLY A 310 6.31 -0.75 -3.28
CA GLY A 310 7.66 -0.60 -3.84
C GLY A 310 8.14 0.83 -3.62
N TYR A 311 9.13 1.28 -4.38
CA TYR A 311 9.37 2.73 -4.51
C TYR A 311 8.32 3.37 -5.43
N SER A 312 7.96 4.62 -5.16
CA SER A 312 6.96 5.38 -5.93
C SER A 312 7.16 6.91 -5.84
N SER A 313 6.37 7.67 -6.59
CA SER A 313 6.26 9.14 -6.48
C SER A 313 4.80 9.58 -6.32
N SER A 314 4.51 10.87 -6.31
CA SER A 314 3.15 11.38 -6.21
C SER A 314 2.29 10.87 -7.35
N VAL A 315 1.05 10.52 -7.04
CA VAL A 315 0.09 10.06 -8.04
C VAL A 315 -0.27 11.25 -8.94
N PRO A 316 -0.01 11.19 -10.26
CA PRO A 316 -0.27 12.31 -11.17
C PRO A 316 -1.75 12.68 -11.26
N ASN A 317 -2.65 11.69 -11.09
CA ASN A 317 -4.09 11.88 -11.00
C ASN A 317 -4.76 10.76 -10.19
N ARG A 318 -5.35 11.11 -9.05
CA ARG A 318 -6.00 10.11 -8.16
C ARG A 318 -7.36 9.64 -8.66
N GLN A 319 -8.05 10.45 -9.46
CA GLN A 319 -9.30 10.01 -10.09
C GLN A 319 -9.03 8.93 -11.14
N LEU A 320 -7.92 9.01 -11.88
CA LEU A 320 -7.47 7.94 -12.77
C LEU A 320 -7.23 6.63 -11.99
N GLU A 321 -6.45 6.69 -10.91
CA GLU A 321 -6.21 5.51 -10.06
C GLU A 321 -7.52 4.92 -9.52
N TYR A 322 -8.46 5.76 -9.08
CA TYR A 322 -9.76 5.33 -8.61
C TYR A 322 -10.62 4.70 -9.72
N ASP A 323 -10.68 5.33 -10.90
CA ASP A 323 -11.49 4.85 -12.03
C ASP A 323 -11.01 3.48 -12.52
N HIS A 324 -9.70 3.25 -12.51
CA HIS A 324 -9.06 2.02 -12.97
C HIS A 324 -8.76 0.97 -11.88
N ARG A 325 -9.22 1.20 -10.64
CA ARG A 325 -8.87 0.36 -9.48
C ARG A 325 -9.37 -1.09 -9.57
N MET A 326 -10.39 -1.34 -10.40
CA MET A 326 -11.05 -2.64 -10.59
C MET A 326 -11.06 -3.09 -12.06
N ASP A 327 -10.12 -2.64 -12.88
CA ASP A 327 -10.05 -3.05 -14.29
C ASP A 327 -9.86 -4.55 -14.49
N GLU A 328 -9.41 -5.26 -13.46
CA GLU A 328 -9.43 -6.72 -13.43
C GLU A 328 -10.84 -7.31 -13.68
N ALA A 329 -11.92 -6.57 -13.41
CA ALA A 329 -13.28 -6.98 -13.79
C ALA A 329 -13.48 -7.16 -15.30
N LEU A 330 -12.59 -6.61 -16.13
CA LEU A 330 -12.68 -6.74 -17.58
C LEU A 330 -12.24 -8.12 -18.09
N PHE A 331 -11.40 -8.84 -17.34
CA PHE A 331 -10.76 -10.08 -17.79
C PHE A 331 -10.64 -11.18 -16.71
N MET A 332 -10.87 -10.86 -15.44
CA MET A 332 -10.75 -11.82 -14.35
C MET A 332 -11.85 -12.87 -14.44
N ASP A 333 -11.46 -14.13 -14.42
CA ASP A 333 -12.34 -15.28 -14.24
C ASP A 333 -11.63 -16.37 -13.43
N LYS A 334 -12.36 -17.45 -13.14
CA LYS A 334 -11.81 -18.57 -12.38
C LYS A 334 -10.59 -19.23 -13.07
N LYS A 335 -10.57 -19.29 -14.41
CA LYS A 335 -9.47 -19.94 -15.14
C LYS A 335 -8.20 -19.12 -15.07
N LEU A 336 -8.30 -17.80 -15.26
CA LEU A 336 -7.16 -16.90 -15.10
C LEU A 336 -6.68 -16.92 -13.65
N MET A 337 -7.58 -16.91 -12.68
CA MET A 337 -7.24 -17.08 -11.25
C MET A 337 -6.41 -18.35 -11.00
N GLU A 338 -6.82 -19.50 -11.52
CA GLU A 338 -6.08 -20.77 -11.42
C GLU A 338 -4.71 -20.69 -12.13
N ARG A 339 -4.65 -20.12 -13.34
CA ARG A 339 -3.40 -19.90 -14.08
C ARG A 339 -2.42 -19.03 -13.30
N LYS A 340 -2.89 -17.92 -12.69
CA LYS A 340 -2.05 -17.04 -11.86
C LYS A 340 -1.45 -17.80 -10.68
N LEU A 341 -2.22 -18.67 -10.01
CA LEU A 341 -1.74 -19.47 -8.88
C LEU A 341 -0.71 -20.51 -9.30
N GLU A 342 -0.92 -21.18 -10.44
CA GLU A 342 0.04 -22.11 -11.04
C GLU A 342 1.39 -21.42 -11.31
N VAL A 343 1.33 -20.30 -12.03
CA VAL A 343 2.52 -19.50 -12.37
C VAL A 343 3.21 -18.99 -11.10
N LEU A 344 2.45 -18.44 -10.14
CA LEU A 344 2.98 -17.94 -8.87
C LEU A 344 3.78 -19.02 -8.13
N ARG A 345 3.20 -20.22 -8.01
CA ARG A 345 3.85 -21.36 -7.34
C ARG A 345 5.12 -21.79 -8.09
N GLN A 346 5.10 -21.78 -9.42
CA GLN A 346 6.28 -22.12 -10.22
C GLN A 346 7.38 -21.05 -10.12
N ALA A 347 7.02 -19.77 -10.10
CA ALA A 347 7.97 -18.67 -9.94
C ALA A 347 8.68 -18.74 -8.58
N TYR A 348 7.94 -18.92 -7.48
CA TYR A 348 8.54 -19.11 -6.16
C TYR A 348 9.40 -20.37 -6.07
N LYS A 349 8.99 -21.46 -6.73
CA LYS A 349 9.82 -22.67 -6.81
C LYS A 349 11.16 -22.42 -7.49
N ASN A 350 11.18 -21.60 -8.54
CA ASN A 350 12.41 -21.25 -9.25
C ASN A 350 13.31 -20.31 -8.42
N MET A 351 12.73 -19.52 -7.53
CA MET A 351 13.43 -18.57 -6.65
C MET A 351 13.41 -18.98 -5.17
N ALA A 352 13.35 -20.29 -4.90
CA ALA A 352 13.10 -20.79 -3.55
C ALA A 352 14.24 -20.43 -2.57
N TYR A 353 15.48 -20.34 -3.07
CA TYR A 353 16.60 -19.91 -2.25
C TYR A 353 16.46 -18.43 -1.86
N GLU A 354 16.25 -17.56 -2.84
CA GLU A 354 16.08 -16.12 -2.67
C GLU A 354 14.91 -15.80 -1.74
N ALA A 355 13.78 -16.50 -1.91
CA ALA A 355 12.63 -16.42 -1.02
C ALA A 355 12.95 -16.83 0.43
N SER A 356 13.70 -17.92 0.62
CA SER A 356 14.02 -18.41 1.97
C SER A 356 14.94 -17.48 2.77
N VAL A 357 15.83 -16.76 2.07
CA VAL A 357 16.80 -15.81 2.68
C VAL A 357 16.30 -14.37 2.72
N TYR A 358 15.08 -14.12 2.24
CA TYR A 358 14.44 -12.81 2.33
C TYR A 358 14.10 -12.46 3.78
N ALA A 359 14.51 -11.26 4.20
CA ALA A 359 14.34 -10.78 5.57
C ALA A 359 12.96 -10.14 5.79
N GLY A 360 12.34 -9.58 4.74
CA GLY A 360 11.13 -8.76 4.86
C GLY A 360 11.36 -7.33 4.37
N PRO A 361 10.32 -6.49 4.43
CA PRO A 361 10.38 -5.11 3.93
C PRO A 361 10.83 -4.11 5.00
N ALA A 362 11.61 -3.12 4.60
CA ALA A 362 11.86 -1.88 5.31
C ALA A 362 11.20 -0.75 4.50
N VAL A 363 10.24 -0.06 5.11
CA VAL A 363 9.31 0.85 4.43
C VAL A 363 9.45 2.27 4.96
N VAL A 364 9.67 3.23 4.06
CA VAL A 364 9.53 4.65 4.32
C VAL A 364 8.26 5.13 3.62
N GLU A 365 7.22 5.42 4.41
CA GLU A 365 5.97 5.98 3.93
C GLU A 365 6.02 7.51 3.86
N VAL A 366 5.06 8.07 3.12
CA VAL A 366 4.84 9.51 3.06
C VAL A 366 3.43 9.87 3.50
N PHE A 367 3.29 11.09 3.99
CA PHE A 367 2.00 11.65 4.39
C PHE A 367 1.94 13.16 4.13
N GLY A 368 0.79 13.79 4.32
CA GLY A 368 0.67 15.24 4.15
C GLY A 368 0.02 15.67 2.84
N GLU A 369 -0.24 14.74 1.93
CA GLU A 369 -0.99 15.05 0.73
C GLU A 369 -2.45 15.41 1.07
N ASN A 370 -3.11 16.21 0.22
CA ASN A 370 -4.49 16.60 0.49
C ASN A 370 -5.43 15.40 0.37
N PRO A 371 -6.47 15.28 1.20
CA PRO A 371 -7.49 14.26 1.02
C PRO A 371 -8.11 14.29 -0.37
N PHE A 372 -8.51 13.11 -0.86
CA PHE A 372 -9.16 12.96 -2.15
C PHE A 372 -10.52 12.30 -1.97
N GLU A 373 -11.56 12.94 -2.48
CA GLU A 373 -12.91 12.38 -2.53
C GLU A 373 -13.19 11.97 -3.99
N PRO A 374 -13.27 10.67 -4.29
CA PRO A 374 -13.46 10.21 -5.65
C PRO A 374 -14.87 10.45 -6.19
N GLU A 375 -14.96 10.76 -7.48
CA GLU A 375 -16.23 10.81 -8.20
C GLU A 375 -16.60 9.43 -8.77
N ASN A 376 -17.66 8.83 -8.24
CA ASN A 376 -18.18 7.54 -8.72
C ASN A 376 -18.77 7.64 -10.14
N SER A 377 -18.63 6.56 -10.91
CA SER A 377 -19.18 6.42 -12.26
C SER A 377 -19.74 5.02 -12.48
N GLU A 378 -20.89 4.91 -13.15
CA GLU A 378 -21.43 3.62 -13.63
C GLU A 378 -20.64 3.05 -14.82
N LEU A 379 -19.70 3.82 -15.36
CA LEU A 379 -18.78 3.39 -16.42
C LEU A 379 -17.55 2.65 -15.88
N ASN A 380 -17.23 2.82 -14.60
CA ASN A 380 -16.06 2.18 -14.01
C ASN A 380 -16.31 0.65 -13.95
N PRO A 381 -15.33 -0.19 -14.30
CA PRO A 381 -15.46 -1.63 -14.12
C PRO A 381 -15.69 -1.99 -12.66
N VAL A 382 -16.59 -2.94 -12.40
CA VAL A 382 -16.88 -3.45 -11.05
C VAL A 382 -16.97 -4.96 -11.14
N LEU A 383 -16.35 -5.65 -10.18
CA LEU A 383 -16.36 -7.10 -10.12
C LEU A 383 -17.77 -7.62 -9.88
N ASP A 384 -18.23 -8.54 -10.73
CA ASP A 384 -19.44 -9.31 -10.45
C ASP A 384 -19.22 -10.30 -9.29
N LYS A 385 -20.29 -10.94 -8.81
CA LYS A 385 -20.21 -11.88 -7.67
C LYS A 385 -19.20 -13.02 -7.90
N LYS A 386 -19.13 -13.60 -9.11
CA LYS A 386 -18.21 -14.70 -9.42
C LYS A 386 -16.76 -14.20 -9.47
N GLN A 387 -16.55 -13.00 -9.99
CA GLN A 387 -15.23 -12.38 -10.02
C GLN A 387 -14.77 -11.99 -8.61
N GLN A 388 -15.65 -11.48 -7.76
CA GLN A 388 -15.37 -11.23 -6.34
C GLN A 388 -14.95 -12.50 -5.62
N GLU A 389 -15.70 -13.60 -5.80
CA GLU A 389 -15.34 -14.91 -5.25
C GLU A 389 -13.96 -15.38 -5.75
N ALA A 390 -13.66 -15.22 -7.04
CA ALA A 390 -12.36 -15.57 -7.62
C ALA A 390 -11.21 -14.71 -7.05
N VAL A 391 -11.39 -13.40 -6.91
CA VAL A 391 -10.38 -12.48 -6.35
C VAL A 391 -10.12 -12.79 -4.87
N ILE A 392 -11.17 -13.02 -4.08
CA ILE A 392 -11.04 -13.42 -2.68
C ILE A 392 -10.29 -14.75 -2.57
N SER A 393 -10.68 -15.73 -3.39
CA SER A 393 -10.05 -17.05 -3.41
C SER A 393 -8.58 -16.98 -3.82
N TYR A 394 -8.24 -16.16 -4.84
CA TYR A 394 -6.87 -15.87 -5.21
C TYR A 394 -6.06 -15.29 -4.05
N ARG A 395 -6.59 -14.30 -3.32
CA ARG A 395 -5.90 -13.67 -2.18
C ARG A 395 -5.57 -14.71 -1.10
N THR A 396 -6.54 -15.53 -0.72
CA THR A 396 -6.34 -16.59 0.29
C THR A 396 -5.31 -17.63 -0.19
N MET A 397 -5.42 -18.14 -1.42
CA MET A 397 -4.53 -19.18 -1.92
C MET A 397 -3.12 -18.66 -2.25
N SER A 398 -2.99 -17.44 -2.78
CA SER A 398 -1.69 -16.83 -3.07
C SER A 398 -0.92 -16.53 -1.80
N SER A 399 -1.58 -16.05 -0.73
CA SER A 399 -0.97 -15.86 0.59
C SER A 399 -0.39 -17.16 1.16
N GLN A 400 -1.13 -18.27 1.03
CA GLN A 400 -0.63 -19.61 1.40
C GLN A 400 0.61 -19.99 0.59
N ILE A 401 0.57 -19.83 -0.74
CA ILE A 401 1.73 -20.11 -1.60
C ILE A 401 2.94 -19.27 -1.17
N VAL A 402 2.75 -17.96 -0.94
CA VAL A 402 3.84 -17.08 -0.50
C VAL A 402 4.44 -17.59 0.80
N ASN A 403 3.61 -17.94 1.79
CA ASN A 403 4.10 -18.43 3.09
C ASN A 403 4.83 -19.78 3.00
N GLU A 404 4.53 -20.63 2.01
CA GLU A 404 5.28 -21.88 1.76
C GLU A 404 6.76 -21.64 1.40
N TYR A 405 7.09 -20.48 0.79
CA TYR A 405 8.45 -20.17 0.34
C TYR A 405 9.11 -19.04 1.14
N ILE A 406 8.32 -18.06 1.60
CA ILE A 406 8.72 -16.99 2.50
C ILE A 406 8.01 -17.23 3.82
N ALA A 407 8.68 -17.97 4.70
CA ALA A 407 8.21 -18.26 6.06
C ALA A 407 8.05 -16.94 6.84
N GLN A 408 6.82 -16.44 6.97
CA GLN A 408 6.55 -15.13 7.57
C GLN A 408 6.98 -15.06 9.03
N ASP A 409 6.88 -16.18 9.75
CA ASP A 409 7.39 -16.37 11.10
C ASP A 409 8.92 -16.23 11.22
N GLN A 410 9.63 -16.24 10.08
CA GLN A 410 11.08 -16.02 9.99
C GLN A 410 11.42 -14.67 9.35
N CYS A 411 10.45 -13.78 9.12
CA CYS A 411 10.66 -12.44 8.57
C CYS A 411 10.30 -11.37 9.61
N SER A 412 10.79 -10.16 9.41
CA SER A 412 10.34 -8.98 10.14
C SER A 412 10.33 -7.76 9.22
N PHE A 413 9.77 -6.66 9.69
CA PHE A 413 9.64 -5.44 8.91
C PHE A 413 9.96 -4.22 9.75
N THR A 414 10.12 -3.09 9.06
CA THR A 414 10.05 -1.78 9.70
C THR A 414 9.30 -0.82 8.84
N ILE A 415 8.55 0.06 9.46
CA ILE A 415 7.86 1.15 8.79
C ILE A 415 8.09 2.46 9.54
N ILE A 416 8.37 3.52 8.78
CA ILE A 416 8.57 4.88 9.27
C ILE A 416 7.96 5.86 8.27
N ALA A 417 7.42 6.99 8.73
CA ALA A 417 6.79 7.95 7.83
C ALA A 417 7.39 9.36 7.92
N TYR A 418 7.39 10.08 6.80
CA TYR A 418 7.79 11.49 6.70
C TYR A 418 6.79 12.31 5.88
N PRO A 419 6.61 13.61 6.18
CA PRO A 419 5.68 14.42 5.41
C PRO A 419 6.24 14.70 4.00
N VAL A 420 5.35 15.02 3.07
CA VAL A 420 5.66 15.64 1.77
C VAL A 420 5.31 17.13 1.76
N PRO A 421 5.96 17.93 0.88
CA PRO A 421 5.75 19.38 0.76
C PRO A 421 4.30 19.84 0.60
N GLU A 422 3.41 19.02 0.04
CA GLU A 422 1.97 19.31 -0.08
C GLU A 422 1.27 19.56 1.27
N ILE A 423 1.88 19.15 2.38
CA ILE A 423 1.34 19.38 3.72
C ILE A 423 1.16 20.88 4.06
N GLY A 424 1.91 21.76 3.39
CA GLY A 424 1.75 23.21 3.46
C GLY A 424 3.05 23.96 3.77
N ASP A 425 2.95 25.28 3.93
CA ASP A 425 4.10 26.20 4.06
C ASP A 425 5.03 25.90 5.25
N ARG A 426 4.51 25.21 6.27
CA ARG A 426 5.26 24.76 7.46
C ARG A 426 5.96 23.41 7.27
N TYR A 427 6.02 22.89 6.04
CA TYR A 427 6.61 21.59 5.70
C TYR A 427 7.90 21.26 6.46
N ARG A 428 8.89 22.15 6.45
CA ARG A 428 10.19 21.91 7.10
C ARG A 428 10.09 21.79 8.63
N ASP A 429 9.19 22.55 9.25
CA ASP A 429 8.97 22.49 10.70
C ASP A 429 8.22 21.21 11.06
N ILE A 430 7.20 20.84 10.27
CA ILE A 430 6.49 19.58 10.42
C ILE A 430 7.47 18.42 10.26
N PHE A 431 8.33 18.43 9.24
CA PHE A 431 9.35 17.40 9.04
C PHE A 431 10.26 17.25 10.26
N ARG A 432 10.74 18.35 10.84
CA ARG A 432 11.58 18.31 12.05
C ARG A 432 10.81 17.80 13.27
N ASP A 433 9.55 18.20 13.44
CA ASP A 433 8.69 17.66 14.49
C ASP A 433 8.39 16.17 14.26
N THR A 434 8.30 15.71 13.01
CA THR A 434 8.18 14.30 12.61
C THR A 434 9.43 13.51 12.98
N VAL A 435 10.63 14.05 12.71
CA VAL A 435 11.89 13.42 13.17
C VAL A 435 11.86 13.27 14.69
N ARG A 436 11.40 14.28 15.44
CA ARG A 436 11.31 14.23 16.90
C ARG A 436 10.37 13.13 17.41
N ILE A 437 9.19 12.95 16.81
CA ILE A 437 8.27 11.87 17.20
C ILE A 437 8.83 10.48 16.84
N ASN A 438 9.56 10.36 15.73
CA ASN A 438 10.21 9.10 15.32
C ASN A 438 11.38 8.71 16.24
N THR A 439 11.90 9.65 17.04
CA THR A 439 13.04 9.45 17.95
C THR A 439 12.68 9.61 19.42
N LEU A 440 11.41 9.40 19.79
CA LEU A 440 11.01 9.41 21.21
C LEU A 440 11.71 8.29 22.00
N ASP A 441 11.83 8.48 23.31
CA ASP A 441 12.57 7.58 24.19
C ASP A 441 11.84 6.25 24.40
N ASN A 442 12.31 5.20 23.73
CA ASN A 442 11.75 3.85 23.86
C ASN A 442 11.78 3.31 25.29
N ASP A 443 12.80 3.61 26.10
CA ASP A 443 12.90 3.08 27.46
C ASP A 443 11.86 3.73 28.39
N LEU A 444 11.58 5.02 28.17
CA LEU A 444 10.51 5.72 28.85
C LEU A 444 9.14 5.12 28.52
N PHE A 445 8.83 4.94 27.23
CA PHE A 445 7.55 4.37 26.80
C PHE A 445 7.40 2.92 27.26
N ARG A 446 8.48 2.12 27.21
CA ARG A 446 8.49 0.74 27.71
C ARG A 446 8.03 0.65 29.16
N ALA A 447 8.53 1.53 30.04
CA ALA A 447 8.15 1.53 31.46
C ALA A 447 6.69 1.96 31.68
N ILE A 448 6.20 2.93 30.91
CA ILE A 448 4.80 3.39 30.94
C ILE A 448 3.87 2.27 30.46
N HIS A 449 4.18 1.67 29.32
CA HIS A 449 3.45 0.55 28.75
C HIS A 449 3.39 -0.63 29.72
N GLN A 450 4.51 -0.96 30.39
CA GLN A 450 4.51 -2.03 31.39
C GLN A 450 3.51 -1.74 32.53
N SER A 451 3.44 -0.50 33.00
CA SER A 451 2.47 -0.11 34.05
C SER A 451 1.02 -0.32 33.59
N MET A 452 0.73 -0.07 32.31
CA MET A 452 -0.58 -0.34 31.71
C MET A 452 -0.84 -1.84 31.55
N ILE A 453 0.12 -2.59 31.01
CA ILE A 453 0.03 -4.04 30.80
C ILE A 453 -0.19 -4.75 32.13
N ASP A 454 0.55 -4.39 33.18
CA ASP A 454 0.40 -4.96 34.53
C ASP A 454 -1.03 -4.81 35.08
N GLU A 455 -1.73 -3.74 34.70
CA GLU A 455 -3.13 -3.52 35.08
C GLU A 455 -4.13 -4.21 34.15
N LEU A 456 -3.86 -4.20 32.84
CA LEU A 456 -4.70 -4.84 31.82
C LEU A 456 -4.66 -6.38 31.93
N ASP A 457 -3.54 -6.95 32.35
CA ASP A 457 -3.39 -8.39 32.61
C ASP A 457 -4.26 -8.90 33.77
N LYS A 458 -4.81 -8.00 34.60
CA LYS A 458 -5.77 -8.35 35.67
C LYS A 458 -7.22 -8.35 35.18
N ALA A 459 -7.48 -7.84 33.99
CA ALA A 459 -8.82 -7.66 33.46
C ALA A 459 -9.43 -9.00 33.00
N GLU A 460 -10.71 -9.22 33.30
CA GLU A 460 -11.55 -10.15 32.54
C GLU A 460 -11.92 -9.54 31.18
N HIS A 461 -12.22 -8.24 31.18
CA HIS A 461 -12.54 -7.48 29.99
C HIS A 461 -12.14 -6.01 30.14
N VAL A 462 -11.98 -5.34 29.01
CA VAL A 462 -11.75 -3.90 28.92
C VAL A 462 -13.01 -3.24 28.40
N ARG A 463 -13.45 -2.15 29.05
CA ARG A 463 -14.55 -1.30 28.58
C ARG A 463 -14.01 -0.04 27.92
N VAL A 464 -14.46 0.26 26.71
CA VAL A 464 -14.08 1.46 25.96
C VAL A 464 -15.35 2.26 25.65
N VAL A 465 -15.41 3.49 26.16
CA VAL A 465 -16.61 4.33 26.10
C VAL A 465 -16.28 5.67 25.47
N GLY A 466 -17.05 6.07 24.45
CA GLY A 466 -16.96 7.37 23.80
C GLY A 466 -17.56 8.50 24.64
N GLN A 467 -17.31 9.76 24.23
CA GLN A 467 -17.93 10.93 24.82
C GLN A 467 -18.47 11.90 23.76
N GLY A 468 -19.33 12.82 24.21
CA GLY A 468 -19.92 13.81 23.32
C GLY A 468 -20.88 13.16 22.32
N ALA A 469 -20.59 13.32 21.02
CA ALA A 469 -21.35 12.71 19.94
C ALA A 469 -20.89 11.28 19.60
N ASN A 470 -19.69 10.89 20.06
CA ASN A 470 -19.15 9.55 19.83
C ASN A 470 -19.93 8.54 20.67
N VAL A 471 -20.54 7.56 20.00
CA VAL A 471 -21.41 6.55 20.64
C VAL A 471 -20.69 5.23 20.92
N THR A 472 -19.36 5.23 20.96
CA THR A 472 -18.59 4.02 21.27
C THR A 472 -18.97 3.47 22.64
N ASP A 473 -19.26 2.18 22.70
CA ASP A 473 -19.45 1.40 23.93
C ASP A 473 -19.08 -0.04 23.59
N MET A 474 -17.82 -0.39 23.86
CA MET A 474 -17.24 -1.70 23.55
C MET A 474 -16.86 -2.43 24.82
N THR A 475 -17.18 -3.71 24.87
CA THR A 475 -16.66 -4.69 25.83
C THR A 475 -15.70 -5.61 25.09
N VAL A 476 -14.43 -5.61 25.49
CA VAL A 476 -13.35 -6.38 24.85
C VAL A 476 -12.87 -7.47 25.81
N MET A 477 -13.08 -8.73 25.46
CA MET A 477 -12.75 -9.86 26.31
C MET A 477 -11.26 -10.22 26.22
N MET A 478 -10.65 -10.45 27.38
CA MET A 478 -9.26 -10.90 27.48
C MET A 478 -9.18 -12.43 27.44
N HIS A 479 -8.00 -12.97 27.12
CA HIS A 479 -7.77 -14.41 27.24
C HIS A 479 -7.54 -14.79 28.70
N GLU A 480 -7.97 -16.00 29.06
CA GLU A 480 -7.64 -16.59 30.34
C GLU A 480 -6.15 -17.00 30.34
N MET A 481 -5.37 -16.42 31.23
CA MET A 481 -3.98 -16.81 31.45
C MET A 481 -3.91 -17.96 32.46
N THR A 482 -3.11 -18.97 32.15
CA THR A 482 -2.86 -20.12 33.02
C THR A 482 -1.87 -19.78 34.14
N ASP A 483 -0.83 -19.01 33.83
CA ASP A 483 0.19 -18.55 34.79
C ASP A 483 0.47 -17.04 34.59
N PRO A 484 -0.30 -16.14 35.24
CA PRO A 484 -0.13 -14.68 35.12
C PRO A 484 1.26 -14.14 35.55
N SER A 485 2.08 -14.98 36.19
CA SER A 485 3.47 -14.62 36.53
C SER A 485 4.44 -14.80 35.36
N LYS A 486 4.02 -15.47 34.28
CA LYS A 486 4.82 -15.77 33.10
C LYS A 486 4.12 -15.45 31.79
N GLU A 487 2.81 -15.20 31.81
CA GLU A 487 2.00 -14.95 30.63
C GLU A 487 1.42 -13.54 30.69
N THR A 488 1.20 -12.96 29.52
CA THR A 488 0.57 -11.64 29.36
C THR A 488 -0.38 -11.65 28.16
N ASN A 489 -1.47 -10.87 28.27
CA ASN A 489 -2.40 -10.65 27.18
C ASN A 489 -1.92 -9.56 26.21
N PHE A 490 -1.05 -8.65 26.64
CA PHE A 490 -0.70 -7.47 25.85
C PHE A 490 0.76 -7.45 25.46
N GLU A 491 1.06 -6.97 24.26
CA GLU A 491 2.42 -6.73 23.79
C GLU A 491 2.84 -5.28 24.09
N ASN A 492 4.08 -5.12 24.56
CA ASN A 492 4.72 -3.83 24.79
C ASN A 492 5.40 -3.34 23.50
N CYS A 493 4.62 -2.70 22.64
CA CYS A 493 5.08 -2.22 21.34
C CYS A 493 5.82 -0.89 21.48
N VAL A 494 7.15 -0.95 21.33
CA VAL A 494 8.00 0.24 21.22
C VAL A 494 8.39 0.48 19.76
N ALA A 495 9.25 1.46 19.46
CA ALA A 495 9.72 1.69 18.08
C ALA A 495 10.76 0.63 17.65
N ASP A 496 10.36 -0.64 17.57
CA ASP A 496 11.15 -1.79 17.10
C ASP A 496 10.64 -2.37 15.76
N VAL A 497 9.40 -2.12 15.36
CA VAL A 497 8.90 -2.38 13.99
C VAL A 497 8.11 -1.20 13.41
N ASN A 498 7.26 -0.58 14.23
CA ASN A 498 6.45 0.58 13.86
C ASN A 498 7.07 1.84 14.46
N ILE A 499 7.50 2.77 13.61
CA ILE A 499 8.10 4.04 14.03
C ILE A 499 7.14 5.18 13.62
N PRO A 500 6.61 5.98 14.56
CA PRO A 500 7.07 6.16 15.94
C PRO A 500 6.49 5.17 16.97
N VAL A 501 7.10 5.15 18.17
CA VAL A 501 6.58 4.42 19.34
C VAL A 501 5.17 4.88 19.71
N GLY A 502 4.39 3.96 20.29
CA GLY A 502 3.38 4.36 21.27
C GLY A 502 2.10 3.58 21.24
N GLU A 503 2.13 2.28 21.53
CA GLU A 503 0.91 1.53 21.87
C GLU A 503 1.19 0.34 22.79
N VAL A 504 0.12 -0.15 23.41
CA VAL A 504 0.04 -1.52 23.94
C VAL A 504 -1.13 -2.20 23.23
N PHE A 505 -0.95 -3.43 22.75
CA PHE A 505 -1.95 -4.10 21.92
C PHE A 505 -2.13 -5.57 22.30
N THR A 506 -3.27 -6.15 21.90
CA THR A 506 -3.61 -7.56 22.08
C THR A 506 -4.44 -8.07 20.91
N SER A 507 -4.41 -9.36 20.61
CA SER A 507 -5.46 -10.01 19.82
C SER A 507 -6.55 -10.51 20.76
N PRO A 508 -7.71 -9.83 20.84
CA PRO A 508 -8.70 -10.13 21.86
C PRO A 508 -9.42 -11.45 21.60
N LYS A 509 -10.01 -12.03 22.65
CA LYS A 509 -10.95 -13.14 22.53
C LYS A 509 -12.22 -12.63 21.85
N LEU A 510 -12.67 -13.30 20.79
CA LEU A 510 -13.86 -12.86 20.05
C LEU A 510 -15.14 -13.17 20.85
N THR A 511 -15.26 -14.37 21.42
CA THR A 511 -16.44 -14.79 22.17
C THR A 511 -16.68 -13.88 23.36
N GLY A 512 -17.85 -13.26 23.42
CA GLY A 512 -18.23 -12.27 24.44
C GLY A 512 -17.77 -10.83 24.14
N THR A 513 -16.88 -10.60 23.18
CA THR A 513 -16.53 -9.24 22.74
C THR A 513 -17.68 -8.65 21.93
N HIS A 514 -18.21 -7.49 22.32
CA HIS A 514 -19.38 -6.91 21.67
C HIS A 514 -19.47 -5.40 21.92
N GLY A 515 -20.30 -4.73 21.12
CA GLY A 515 -20.57 -3.30 21.30
C GLY A 515 -20.64 -2.52 20.01
N ILE A 516 -20.52 -1.20 20.13
CA ILE A 516 -20.47 -0.27 19.00
C ILE A 516 -19.13 0.43 19.02
N LEU A 517 -18.40 0.38 17.90
CA LEU A 517 -17.27 1.26 17.61
C LEU A 517 -17.79 2.42 16.75
N ASN A 518 -17.50 3.64 17.16
CA ASN A 518 -17.84 4.84 16.40
C ASN A 518 -16.63 5.78 16.29
N VAL A 519 -16.40 6.31 15.09
CA VAL A 519 -15.42 7.37 14.84
C VAL A 519 -16.09 8.47 14.02
N SER A 520 -15.98 9.71 14.47
CA SER A 520 -16.68 10.83 13.82
C SER A 520 -16.20 11.10 12.39
N GLU A 521 -14.90 10.97 12.15
CA GLU A 521 -14.27 11.10 10.85
C GLU A 521 -12.95 10.32 10.82
N VAL A 522 -12.74 9.51 9.78
CA VAL A 522 -11.50 8.74 9.60
C VAL A 522 -11.17 8.56 8.12
N PHE A 523 -9.88 8.49 7.79
CA PHE A 523 -9.40 8.18 6.44
C PHE A 523 -8.75 6.80 6.44
N LEU A 524 -9.35 5.85 5.72
CA LEU A 524 -8.86 4.47 5.61
C LEU A 524 -8.58 4.19 4.12
N ASP A 525 -7.38 3.70 3.78
CA ASP A 525 -6.96 3.43 2.40
C ASP A 525 -7.19 4.61 1.41
N GLY A 526 -6.98 5.84 1.89
CA GLY A 526 -7.19 7.06 1.10
C GLY A 526 -8.65 7.45 0.88
N LEU A 527 -9.59 6.76 1.54
CA LEU A 527 -11.02 7.00 1.48
C LEU A 527 -11.54 7.59 2.79
N LYS A 528 -12.36 8.63 2.69
CA LYS A 528 -12.97 9.29 3.83
C LYS A 528 -14.20 8.53 4.32
N TYR A 529 -14.33 8.35 5.63
CA TYR A 529 -15.53 7.86 6.29
C TYR A 529 -16.04 8.91 7.26
N VAL A 530 -17.32 9.27 7.12
CA VAL A 530 -17.99 10.22 8.02
C VAL A 530 -18.89 9.42 8.95
N ASN A 531 -18.74 9.61 10.26
CA ASN A 531 -19.50 8.93 11.31
C ASN A 531 -19.53 7.40 11.14
N LEU A 532 -18.35 6.79 10.94
CA LEU A 532 -18.22 5.35 10.79
C LEU A 532 -18.73 4.66 12.06
N LYS A 533 -19.64 3.70 11.90
CA LYS A 533 -20.19 2.88 12.98
C LYS A 533 -20.14 1.42 12.61
N LEU A 534 -19.50 0.62 13.47
CA LEU A 534 -19.42 -0.83 13.36
C LEU A 534 -20.01 -1.44 14.63
N THR A 535 -20.99 -2.32 14.48
CA THR A 535 -21.61 -3.06 15.58
C THR A 535 -21.03 -4.46 15.62
N PHE A 536 -20.58 -4.92 16.78
CA PHE A 536 -19.93 -6.21 16.98
C PHE A 536 -20.76 -7.15 17.86
N GLU A 537 -20.81 -8.41 17.45
CA GLU A 537 -21.33 -9.55 18.21
C GLU A 537 -20.30 -10.68 18.16
N ASP A 538 -19.90 -11.21 19.33
CA ASP A 538 -18.81 -12.18 19.46
C ASP A 538 -17.57 -11.82 18.60
N GLY A 539 -17.13 -10.57 18.75
CA GLY A 539 -15.94 -10.01 18.13
C GLY A 539 -16.02 -9.89 16.61
N LYS A 540 -17.19 -10.05 15.99
CA LYS A 540 -17.39 -9.97 14.54
C LYS A 540 -18.39 -8.89 14.19
N ILE A 541 -18.16 -8.22 13.05
CA ILE A 541 -19.06 -7.18 12.55
C ILE A 541 -20.42 -7.79 12.23
N ALA A 542 -21.45 -7.33 12.91
CA ALA A 542 -22.85 -7.73 12.75
C ALA A 542 -23.68 -6.71 11.95
N ASP A 543 -23.35 -5.42 12.07
CA ASP A 543 -23.92 -4.35 11.25
C ASP A 543 -22.94 -3.18 11.10
N TYR A 544 -23.14 -2.34 10.09
CA TYR A 544 -22.30 -1.19 9.82
C TYR A 544 -23.06 -0.08 9.08
N THR A 545 -22.65 1.17 9.32
CA THR A 545 -23.12 2.34 8.56
C THR A 545 -22.11 3.48 8.65
N CYS A 546 -22.25 4.44 7.75
CA CYS A 546 -21.59 5.75 7.80
C CYS A 546 -22.57 6.82 7.26
N ASP A 547 -22.14 8.07 7.20
CA ASP A 547 -22.93 9.24 6.76
C ASP A 547 -22.34 9.92 5.51
N ASN A 548 -21.53 9.19 4.72
CA ASN A 548 -20.92 9.71 3.48
C ASN A 548 -21.95 10.12 2.43
N TYR A 549 -23.09 9.41 2.38
CA TYR A 549 -24.18 9.66 1.44
C TYR A 549 -25.52 9.81 2.18
N PRO A 550 -26.50 10.52 1.61
CA PRO A 550 -27.86 10.60 2.18
C PRO A 550 -28.61 9.26 2.22
N ASP A 551 -28.15 8.26 1.46
CA ASP A 551 -28.78 6.95 1.30
C ASP A 551 -28.01 5.90 2.12
N THR A 552 -28.69 5.32 3.11
CA THR A 552 -28.13 4.29 4.01
C THR A 552 -27.62 3.06 3.25
N GLU A 553 -28.30 2.61 2.20
CA GLU A 553 -27.87 1.43 1.44
C GLU A 553 -26.57 1.71 0.67
N LYS A 554 -26.38 2.95 0.19
CA LYS A 554 -25.11 3.37 -0.41
C LYS A 554 -23.98 3.42 0.61
N ASN A 555 -24.25 3.87 1.84
CA ASN A 555 -23.26 3.88 2.92
C ASN A 555 -22.84 2.44 3.28
N LYS A 556 -23.79 1.52 3.38
CA LYS A 556 -23.49 0.09 3.59
C LYS A 556 -22.69 -0.50 2.44
N ALA A 557 -23.09 -0.26 1.18
CA ALA A 557 -22.34 -0.73 0.03
C ALA A 557 -20.90 -0.18 0.00
N TYR A 558 -20.73 1.08 0.36
CA TYR A 558 -19.42 1.74 0.44
C TYR A 558 -18.49 1.08 1.48
N ILE A 559 -18.99 0.78 2.68
CA ILE A 559 -18.23 0.06 3.71
C ILE A 559 -17.92 -1.38 3.26
N LYS A 560 -18.91 -2.09 2.72
CA LYS A 560 -18.74 -3.47 2.26
C LYS A 560 -17.67 -3.58 1.18
N GLU A 561 -17.69 -2.68 0.20
CA GLU A 561 -16.74 -2.66 -0.91
C GLU A 561 -15.33 -2.32 -0.44
N ASN A 562 -15.19 -1.24 0.34
CA ASN A 562 -13.89 -0.63 0.58
C ASN A 562 -13.24 -1.06 1.91
N LEU A 563 -14.01 -1.28 2.98
CA LEU A 563 -13.48 -1.70 4.29
C LEU A 563 -13.48 -3.22 4.43
N LEU A 564 -14.57 -3.90 4.06
CA LEU A 564 -14.70 -5.36 4.23
C LEU A 564 -14.13 -6.17 3.05
N GLY A 565 -13.72 -5.48 1.98
CA GLY A 565 -13.20 -6.09 0.76
C GLY A 565 -14.20 -7.02 0.08
N GLY A 566 -15.49 -6.65 0.09
CA GLY A 566 -16.60 -7.42 -0.48
C GLY A 566 -17.23 -8.46 0.44
N ARG A 567 -16.70 -8.65 1.66
CA ARG A 567 -17.19 -9.65 2.63
C ARG A 567 -18.37 -9.12 3.43
N ASP A 568 -19.14 -10.04 4.01
CA ASP A 568 -20.27 -9.68 4.86
C ASP A 568 -19.83 -9.30 6.29
N THR A 569 -18.70 -9.82 6.75
CA THR A 569 -18.18 -9.60 8.12
C THR A 569 -16.66 -9.77 8.17
N LEU A 570 -16.04 -9.17 9.19
CA LEU A 570 -14.65 -9.36 9.60
C LEU A 570 -14.61 -9.49 11.14
N PRO A 571 -13.67 -10.27 11.71
CA PRO A 571 -13.43 -10.29 13.15
C PRO A 571 -12.57 -9.09 13.59
N ILE A 572 -12.53 -8.83 14.90
CA ILE A 572 -11.53 -7.96 15.51
C ILE A 572 -10.21 -8.73 15.57
N GLY A 573 -9.19 -8.22 14.88
CA GLY A 573 -7.84 -8.79 14.89
C GLY A 573 -6.97 -8.22 16.03
N GLU A 574 -7.23 -6.97 16.39
CA GLU A 574 -6.45 -6.23 17.39
C GLU A 574 -7.35 -5.30 18.20
N PHE A 575 -7.04 -5.18 19.49
CA PHE A 575 -7.42 -4.04 20.32
C PHE A 575 -6.15 -3.44 20.91
N ALA A 576 -6.04 -2.12 20.85
CA ALA A 576 -4.86 -1.41 21.33
C ALA A 576 -5.18 -0.05 21.93
N ILE A 577 -4.24 0.43 22.75
CA ILE A 577 -4.27 1.75 23.35
C ILE A 577 -3.02 2.49 22.89
N GLY A 578 -3.17 3.37 21.89
CA GLY A 578 -2.15 4.32 21.50
C GLY A 578 -1.80 5.27 22.65
N THR A 579 -0.52 5.55 22.84
CA THR A 579 0.04 6.34 23.96
C THR A 579 0.82 7.58 23.51
N ASN A 580 0.96 7.82 22.22
CA ASN A 580 1.77 8.92 21.68
C ASN A 580 1.01 10.25 21.63
N THR A 581 0.80 10.82 22.82
CA THR A 581 0.20 12.16 22.98
C THR A 581 1.04 13.28 22.36
N THR A 582 2.35 13.06 22.15
CA THR A 582 3.21 14.04 21.48
C THR A 582 2.87 14.15 19.98
N ALA A 583 2.63 13.01 19.32
CA ALA A 583 2.13 12.98 17.95
C ALA A 583 0.74 13.62 17.86
N TYR A 584 -0.17 13.31 18.80
CA TYR A 584 -1.50 13.93 18.86
C TYR A 584 -1.43 15.46 18.95
N VAL A 585 -0.59 16.00 19.84
CA VAL A 585 -0.39 17.45 19.99
C VAL A 585 0.25 18.06 18.75
N MET A 586 1.23 17.38 18.13
CA MET A 586 1.82 17.84 16.87
C MET A 586 0.77 17.92 15.76
N ALA A 587 -0.06 16.90 15.63
CA ALA A 587 -1.10 16.81 14.61
C ALA A 587 -2.12 17.96 14.74
N ASN A 588 -2.55 18.27 15.97
CA ASN A 588 -3.45 19.37 16.26
C ASN A 588 -2.81 20.76 16.10
N LYS A 589 -1.53 20.91 16.49
CA LYS A 589 -0.77 22.16 16.33
C LYS A 589 -0.71 22.61 14.86
N TYR A 590 -0.62 21.65 13.93
CA TYR A 590 -0.54 21.93 12.50
C TYR A 590 -1.85 21.73 11.74
N ASP A 591 -2.91 21.23 12.39
CA ASP A 591 -4.18 20.86 11.76
C ASP A 591 -4.02 19.86 10.61
N ILE A 592 -3.33 18.74 10.90
CA ILE A 592 -2.92 17.74 9.91
C ILE A 592 -3.38 16.31 10.25
N VAL A 593 -4.23 16.10 11.25
CA VAL A 593 -4.69 14.75 11.66
C VAL A 593 -5.21 13.96 10.44
N TYR A 594 -6.02 14.60 9.61
CA TYR A 594 -6.59 14.02 8.39
C TYR A 594 -5.60 13.79 7.24
N LYS A 595 -4.33 14.19 7.42
CA LYS A 595 -3.24 13.99 6.46
C LYS A 595 -2.17 13.03 6.98
N LEU A 596 -2.31 12.50 8.19
CA LEU A 596 -1.37 11.54 8.77
C LEU A 596 -1.66 10.11 8.27
N PRO A 597 -0.65 9.25 8.18
CA PRO A 597 -0.84 7.85 7.86
C PRO A 597 -1.37 7.10 9.10
N ILE A 598 -2.03 5.96 8.88
CA ILE A 598 -2.54 5.11 9.97
C ILE A 598 -1.43 4.74 10.97
N LEU A 599 -0.22 4.48 10.49
CA LEU A 599 0.99 4.26 11.31
C LEU A 599 1.16 5.28 12.46
N ILE A 600 0.85 6.55 12.22
CA ILE A 600 0.96 7.60 13.24
C ILE A 600 -0.37 7.75 13.99
N VAL A 601 -1.50 7.69 13.28
CA VAL A 601 -2.85 7.88 13.85
C VAL A 601 -3.16 6.82 14.90
N GLU A 602 -2.81 5.55 14.67
CA GLU A 602 -3.03 4.44 15.62
C GLU A 602 -2.35 4.69 16.98
N LYS A 603 -1.20 5.39 16.99
CA LYS A 603 -0.50 5.74 18.24
C LYS A 603 -1.17 6.89 18.99
N MET A 604 -2.18 7.56 18.41
CA MET A 604 -2.80 8.79 18.92
C MET A 604 -4.16 8.57 19.62
N GLY A 605 -4.51 7.34 19.97
CA GLY A 605 -5.74 7.01 20.68
C GLY A 605 -5.95 5.50 20.78
N PRO A 606 -7.01 5.01 21.45
CA PRO A 606 -7.37 3.60 21.34
C PRO A 606 -7.85 3.27 19.93
N HIS A 607 -7.47 2.09 19.43
CA HIS A 607 -7.88 1.61 18.13
C HIS A 607 -8.27 0.14 18.14
N PHE A 608 -9.01 -0.22 17.10
CA PHE A 608 -9.42 -1.58 16.81
C PHE A 608 -9.06 -1.90 15.37
N ALA A 609 -8.39 -3.04 15.16
CA ALA A 609 -8.17 -3.55 13.81
C ALA A 609 -9.28 -4.54 13.43
N VAL A 610 -9.90 -4.33 12.27
CA VAL A 610 -10.80 -5.32 11.67
C VAL A 610 -10.04 -6.19 10.66
N GLY A 611 -10.25 -7.50 10.74
CA GLY A 611 -9.57 -8.50 9.91
C GLY A 611 -8.67 -9.43 10.72
N ASP A 612 -7.48 -9.68 10.19
CA ASP A 612 -6.49 -10.61 10.68
C ASP A 612 -5.80 -10.13 11.97
N THR A 613 -5.31 -11.05 12.80
CA THR A 613 -4.48 -10.69 13.96
C THR A 613 -3.13 -10.14 13.50
N CYS A 614 -2.47 -9.33 14.34
CA CYS A 614 -1.11 -8.80 14.09
C CYS A 614 -0.07 -9.91 13.92
N TYR A 615 -0.38 -11.10 14.41
CA TYR A 615 0.46 -12.28 14.40
C TYR A 615 0.17 -13.22 13.23
N SER A 616 -0.54 -12.77 12.20
CA SER A 616 -0.94 -13.64 11.11
C SER A 616 0.27 -14.31 10.45
N TRP A 617 0.25 -15.65 10.42
CA TRP A 617 1.34 -16.53 10.00
C TRP A 617 2.55 -16.62 10.95
N SER A 618 2.55 -15.89 12.06
CA SER A 618 3.60 -15.89 13.07
C SER A 618 3.09 -16.27 14.48
N GLU A 619 1.87 -16.81 14.60
CA GLU A 619 1.23 -17.10 15.89
C GLU A 619 1.99 -18.17 16.69
N GLU A 620 2.78 -19.02 16.02
CA GLU A 620 3.60 -20.05 16.68
C GLU A 620 4.91 -19.49 17.26
N ASN A 621 5.31 -18.26 16.92
CA ASN A 621 6.51 -17.63 17.49
C ASN A 621 6.31 -17.36 18.98
N VAL A 622 7.25 -17.79 19.81
CA VAL A 622 7.22 -17.52 21.26
C VAL A 622 7.81 -16.14 21.50
N LEU A 623 6.93 -15.15 21.65
CA LEU A 623 7.29 -13.75 21.87
C LEU A 623 7.23 -13.45 23.36
N HIS A 624 8.17 -12.64 23.83
CA HIS A 624 8.21 -12.21 25.23
C HIS A 624 8.25 -10.69 25.31
N ASN A 625 7.50 -10.14 26.24
CA ASN A 625 7.65 -8.75 26.63
C ASN A 625 9.00 -8.52 27.33
N PRO A 626 9.45 -7.26 27.45
CA PRO A 626 10.70 -6.92 28.13
C PRO A 626 10.78 -7.37 29.60
N ASP A 627 9.64 -7.60 30.26
CA ASP A 627 9.57 -8.17 31.61
C ASP A 627 9.81 -9.70 31.65
N GLY A 628 9.91 -10.34 30.49
CA GLY A 628 10.13 -11.76 30.31
C GLY A 628 8.86 -12.61 30.30
N LYS A 629 7.66 -12.00 30.32
CA LYS A 629 6.40 -12.74 30.15
C LYS A 629 6.13 -13.08 28.70
N GLU A 630 5.69 -14.31 28.44
CA GLU A 630 5.25 -14.77 27.12
C GLU A 630 3.91 -14.15 26.75
N ILE A 631 3.82 -13.61 25.54
CA ILE A 631 2.58 -13.07 24.99
C ILE A 631 1.73 -14.24 24.49
N VAL A 632 0.61 -14.51 25.16
CA VAL A 632 -0.25 -15.67 24.84
C VAL A 632 -1.43 -15.32 23.95
N ALA A 633 -1.84 -14.05 23.92
CA ALA A 633 -2.96 -13.53 23.13
C ALA A 633 -2.55 -13.26 21.67
N LYS A 634 -2.06 -14.29 20.98
CA LYS A 634 -1.71 -14.23 19.55
C LYS A 634 -2.80 -14.76 18.63
N ASP A 635 -3.68 -15.57 19.20
CA ASP A 635 -4.74 -16.28 18.52
C ASP A 635 -6.12 -15.78 18.92
N ASN A 636 -7.07 -15.89 17.99
CA ASN A 636 -8.48 -15.74 18.25
C ASN A 636 -9.27 -16.88 17.59
N GLU A 637 -10.59 -16.91 17.77
CA GLU A 637 -11.46 -18.00 17.30
C GLU A 637 -11.51 -18.13 15.78
N CYS A 638 -11.03 -17.14 15.03
CA CYS A 638 -10.80 -17.23 13.59
C CYS A 638 -9.37 -17.71 13.28
N SER A 639 -8.32 -17.05 13.77
CA SER A 639 -6.93 -17.38 13.43
C SER A 639 -6.53 -18.80 13.89
N ILE A 640 -7.10 -19.29 15.00
CA ILE A 640 -6.85 -20.65 15.50
C ILE A 640 -7.30 -21.74 14.53
N LEU A 641 -8.23 -21.41 13.62
CA LEU A 641 -8.68 -22.33 12.59
C LEU A 641 -7.53 -22.72 11.65
N ARG A 642 -6.41 -21.99 11.59
CA ARG A 642 -5.23 -22.39 10.79
C ARG A 642 -4.75 -23.81 11.09
N LYS A 643 -4.95 -24.28 12.33
CA LYS A 643 -4.58 -25.64 12.77
C LYS A 643 -5.48 -26.74 12.20
N THR A 644 -6.66 -26.38 11.67
CA THR A 644 -7.67 -27.33 11.17
C THR A 644 -8.12 -27.05 9.74
N ASP A 645 -8.34 -25.79 9.39
CA ASP A 645 -8.73 -25.29 8.06
C ASP A 645 -8.20 -23.85 7.85
N VAL A 646 -7.00 -23.74 7.29
CA VAL A 646 -6.31 -22.46 7.00
C VAL A 646 -7.11 -21.53 6.10
N SER A 647 -8.03 -22.05 5.27
CA SER A 647 -8.85 -21.21 4.40
C SER A 647 -9.84 -20.32 5.16
N LYS A 648 -10.08 -20.60 6.44
CA LYS A 648 -10.98 -19.86 7.33
C LYS A 648 -10.25 -19.00 8.36
N ALA A 649 -8.92 -19.06 8.39
CA ALA A 649 -8.11 -18.38 9.41
C ALA A 649 -7.76 -16.95 9.02
N TYR A 650 -7.42 -16.75 7.74
CA TYR A 650 -6.84 -15.49 7.25
C TYR A 650 -7.69 -14.79 6.20
N PHE A 651 -8.07 -13.55 6.48
CA PHE A 651 -8.85 -12.64 5.64
C PHE A 651 -7.97 -11.79 4.71
N ASN A 652 -6.67 -11.72 4.95
CA ASN A 652 -5.66 -10.97 4.21
C ASN A 652 -5.93 -9.46 4.18
N CYS A 653 -6.36 -8.94 5.32
CA CYS A 653 -6.58 -7.53 5.63
C CYS A 653 -6.43 -7.30 7.13
N HIS A 654 -5.93 -6.14 7.49
CA HIS A 654 -5.83 -5.65 8.85
C HIS A 654 -5.98 -4.13 8.74
N THR A 655 -7.02 -3.57 9.34
CA THR A 655 -7.36 -2.15 9.17
C THR A 655 -7.69 -1.52 10.51
N ASP A 656 -6.79 -0.65 10.96
CA ASP A 656 -6.89 0.07 12.22
C ASP A 656 -7.86 1.24 12.14
N ILE A 657 -8.73 1.31 13.15
CA ILE A 657 -9.74 2.35 13.29
C ILE A 657 -9.55 2.98 14.66
N THR A 658 -8.93 4.17 14.68
CA THR A 658 -8.58 4.89 15.91
C THR A 658 -9.69 5.85 16.34
N ILE A 659 -10.01 5.83 17.63
CA ILE A 659 -10.87 6.83 18.28
C ILE A 659 -9.97 7.98 18.78
N PRO A 660 -10.21 9.23 18.36
CA PRO A 660 -9.45 10.38 18.86
C PRO A 660 -9.55 10.55 20.40
N TYR A 661 -8.49 11.03 21.05
CA TYR A 661 -8.50 11.27 22.50
C TYR A 661 -9.59 12.25 22.97
N ASP A 662 -10.00 13.21 22.14
CA ASP A 662 -11.08 14.13 22.46
C ASP A 662 -12.47 13.51 22.30
N GLU A 663 -12.57 12.35 21.65
CA GLU A 663 -13.80 11.56 21.51
C GLU A 663 -13.91 10.42 22.53
N ILE A 664 -12.84 10.09 23.27
CA ILE A 664 -12.88 9.02 24.28
C ILE A 664 -13.32 9.53 25.65
N GLY A 665 -14.39 8.94 26.18
CA GLY A 665 -14.93 9.19 27.52
C GLY A 665 -14.18 8.43 28.60
N GLY A 666 -13.83 7.17 28.34
CA GLY A 666 -12.90 6.43 29.20
C GLY A 666 -12.57 5.02 28.71
N ILE A 667 -11.47 4.50 29.25
CA ILE A 667 -11.04 3.11 29.10
C ILE A 667 -10.85 2.54 30.50
N TYR A 668 -11.47 1.40 30.77
CA TYR A 668 -11.48 0.78 32.09
C TYR A 668 -11.08 -0.68 32.00
N SER A 669 -10.11 -1.08 32.83
CA SER A 669 -9.84 -2.49 33.13
C SER A 669 -10.91 -2.98 34.11
N VAL A 670 -11.62 -4.05 33.78
CA VAL A 670 -12.63 -4.65 34.65
C VAL A 670 -12.17 -6.04 35.07
N HIS A 671 -11.89 -6.21 36.35
CA HIS A 671 -11.38 -7.45 36.94
C HIS A 671 -12.51 -8.48 37.12
N PRO A 672 -12.18 -9.78 37.31
CA PRO A 672 -13.18 -10.83 37.53
C PRO A 672 -14.07 -10.62 38.78
N ASP A 673 -13.64 -9.82 39.75
CA ASP A 673 -14.43 -9.50 40.95
C ASP A 673 -15.33 -8.26 40.78
N GLY A 674 -15.31 -7.65 39.59
CA GLY A 674 -16.05 -6.43 39.25
C GLY A 674 -15.33 -5.13 39.63
N THR A 675 -14.08 -5.19 40.11
CA THR A 675 -13.25 -4.00 40.29
C THR A 675 -13.01 -3.33 38.94
N GLU A 676 -13.38 -2.05 38.83
CA GLU A 676 -13.17 -1.23 37.64
C GLU A 676 -12.04 -0.23 37.91
N VAL A 677 -10.97 -0.29 37.13
CA VAL A 677 -9.79 0.59 37.23
C VAL A 677 -9.69 1.45 35.98
N PRO A 678 -9.72 2.79 36.10
CA PRO A 678 -9.63 3.68 34.95
C PRO A 678 -8.19 3.76 34.43
N ILE A 679 -8.04 3.56 33.12
CA ILE A 679 -6.79 3.74 32.39
C ILE A 679 -6.77 5.14 31.77
N ILE A 680 -7.86 5.49 31.09
CA ILE A 680 -8.10 6.80 30.49
C ILE A 680 -9.46 7.33 30.99
N GLU A 681 -9.51 8.62 31.34
CA GLU A 681 -10.75 9.35 31.57
C GLU A 681 -10.72 10.68 30.81
N LYS A 682 -11.77 10.96 30.02
CA LYS A 682 -11.94 12.21 29.26
C LYS A 682 -10.70 12.57 28.43
N GLY A 683 -10.18 11.60 27.68
CA GLY A 683 -9.00 11.78 26.83
C GLY A 683 -7.66 11.90 27.55
N ARG A 684 -7.58 11.59 28.85
CA ARG A 684 -6.34 11.70 29.64
C ARG A 684 -6.00 10.40 30.35
N PHE A 685 -4.72 10.09 30.42
CA PHE A 685 -4.23 8.93 31.15
C PHE A 685 -4.30 9.18 32.66
N VAL A 686 -4.96 8.30 33.42
CA VAL A 686 -5.17 8.45 34.87
C VAL A 686 -4.59 7.31 35.70
N LEU A 687 -4.13 6.23 35.04
CA LEU A 687 -3.47 5.13 35.70
C LEU A 687 -2.10 5.56 36.28
N PRO A 688 -1.76 5.21 37.53
CA PRO A 688 -0.43 5.47 38.06
C PRO A 688 0.69 4.91 37.18
N GLY A 689 1.73 5.71 36.92
CA GLY A 689 2.83 5.35 36.01
C GLY A 689 2.66 5.88 34.57
N THR A 690 1.50 6.44 34.23
CA THR A 690 1.21 6.99 32.90
C THR A 690 1.22 8.52 32.84
N GLU A 691 1.55 9.20 33.95
CA GLU A 691 1.41 10.64 34.11
C GLU A 691 2.22 11.43 33.07
N LYS A 692 3.38 10.89 32.67
CA LYS A 692 4.27 11.49 31.68
C LYS A 692 3.60 11.69 30.33
N LEU A 693 2.67 10.81 29.94
CA LEU A 693 1.93 10.93 28.68
C LEU A 693 1.08 12.21 28.65
N ASN A 694 0.65 12.72 29.80
CA ASN A 694 -0.16 13.93 29.85
C ASN A 694 0.64 15.24 29.69
N GLU A 695 1.97 15.22 29.82
CA GLU A 695 2.78 16.44 29.76
C GLU A 695 2.66 17.15 28.41
N ALA A 696 2.63 16.40 27.30
CA ALA A 696 2.44 16.98 25.97
C ALA A 696 1.07 17.68 25.86
N LEU A 697 0.01 17.04 26.38
CA LEU A 697 -1.35 17.60 26.39
C LEU A 697 -1.45 18.87 27.24
N ASP A 698 -0.66 18.97 28.31
CA ASP A 698 -0.65 20.14 29.19
C ASP A 698 0.14 21.31 28.63
N GLN A 699 1.19 21.06 27.85
CA GLN A 699 1.95 22.08 27.14
C GLN A 699 1.19 22.70 25.95
N ALA A 700 0.16 22.00 25.46
CA ALA A 700 -0.65 22.43 24.32
C ALA A 700 -1.80 23.39 24.70
N LYS A 701 -2.12 23.50 26.00
CA LYS A 701 -3.12 24.44 26.54
C LYS A 701 -2.53 25.84 26.67
#